data_AF-A0A1W9VAP8-F1
#
_entry.id   AF-A0A1W9VAP8-F1
#
_cell.length_a   1.000
_cell.length_b   1.000
_cell.length_c   1.000
_cell.angle_alpha   90.00
_cell.angle_beta   90.00
_cell.angle_gamma   90.00
#
_symmetry.space_group_name_H-M   'P 1'
#
loop_
_entity.id
_entity.type
_entity.pdbx_description
1 polymer ?
#
loop_
_entity_poly.entity_id
_entity_poly.type
_entity_poly.pdbx_seq_one_letter_code
_entity_poly.pdbx_strand_id
1 'polypeptide(L)'
;MYALNIDPLNPKGNPSPAELRSLGVETVRFTFKDNSSGDQPDPQKVQFYQNQLQQLAAANINALVILSYETYPNKPAFTASDALWDAYIDKLAQRAGQIAQLLAPWQPSFQVWNEPDLPPQPWYEPSLREAVFGRMMRRVYNAIKAIDANLRVAAGGLGDRDPDWLARVIQQQGGHLPADAVAIHPYGMQPERDWPTPDFGYGYIGDLLNAYRQVTNLPILITEIGVGLQDLDRDGQAEYLRRFYTHVVAEYSDIAPEIYWFCYSDGMVYPHGLRNDAGDPNPTYAAYKDAATPRPPLPDGIMEIIAVVNRSDYENMLRNYWDKDYIPADIIVDGDAYPGGKISFRGATSLTYPKKGFKVKFPKKNLYQGHTRRFDLSAGYPDKSLIRERLSFDLFKQLGVVSSKAWHIKYTIQSKEGDTLEWGLYTGIEHIDKYFFRNQSRDEGALYKADGGAVNGAQMGAFLDPQPEDVLKILYDQKNVKPAIEGGSLGAALRRMFDIMSDDDEDYSDLDAFIRQIDGWTPDNIHQYLGAVMDEESYLNWLAVNTLLQSNDTYHKNYYLHNRMEDDKWEIIPWDYDLTFGRNWNDYCDGLCDDLSAGTSIKGARQMQNRLSQRVLGNSTYYQRLQNKLLHLLETEFTEAKLFPKIDAWYAQITPLAHADARKWPTNQEFDAERERLKDWIRRRREFLYREINVAPPPEPLPDSIITQLSFNKASLIEGDEERVIQSVSAWRATLGARRLKAVVDDVNRYPELSEENNTLELAFDVLPQPGQSLSDVVVQDIAFERAADARIQLAALIANIGGAVTADVVGVAFFVDDRYAT
;
A
#
# COMPACT_ATOMS: atom_id res chain seq x y z
N MET A 1 -15.24 7.27 18.93
CA MET A 1 -14.94 7.06 17.51
C MET A 1 -15.70 5.87 16.92
N TYR A 2 -15.56 4.67 17.47
CA TYR A 2 -16.09 3.43 16.88
C TYR A 2 -17.45 3.05 17.44
N ALA A 3 -18.51 3.26 16.67
CA ALA A 3 -19.88 3.02 17.10
C ALA A 3 -20.67 2.12 16.16
N LEU A 4 -21.75 1.53 16.68
CA LEU A 4 -22.54 0.53 15.96
C LEU A 4 -24.05 0.75 16.13
N ASN A 5 -24.80 0.68 15.04
CA ASN A 5 -26.26 0.65 15.08
C ASN A 5 -26.77 -0.74 15.46
N ILE A 6 -27.66 -0.77 16.46
CA ILE A 6 -28.32 -1.98 16.97
C ILE A 6 -29.83 -1.76 17.08
N ASP A 7 -30.60 -2.84 17.19
CA ASP A 7 -32.03 -2.78 17.52
C ASP A 7 -32.30 -3.70 18.72
N PRO A 8 -32.40 -3.15 19.94
CA PRO A 8 -32.59 -3.95 21.15
C PRO A 8 -33.85 -4.81 21.14
N LEU A 9 -34.89 -4.42 20.38
CA LEU A 9 -36.13 -5.19 20.27
C LEU A 9 -36.07 -6.26 19.17
N ASN A 10 -35.05 -6.25 18.32
CA ASN A 10 -34.82 -7.29 17.33
C ASN A 10 -33.85 -8.34 17.90
N PRO A 11 -34.25 -9.62 18.05
CA PRO A 11 -33.37 -10.66 18.60
C PRO A 11 -32.13 -10.92 17.74
N LYS A 12 -32.14 -10.57 16.44
CA LYS A 12 -30.97 -10.63 15.56
C LYS A 12 -30.17 -9.31 15.53
N GLY A 13 -30.71 -8.25 16.12
CA GLY A 13 -30.14 -6.89 16.17
C GLY A 13 -29.62 -6.47 17.54
N ASN A 14 -29.64 -7.35 18.55
CA ASN A 14 -29.32 -7.01 19.95
C ASN A 14 -28.12 -7.83 20.48
N PRO A 15 -26.88 -7.45 20.15
CA PRO A 15 -25.68 -8.14 20.63
C PRO A 15 -25.51 -8.04 22.15
N SER A 16 -24.83 -9.02 22.73
CA SER A 16 -24.47 -8.94 24.14
C SER A 16 -23.38 -7.86 24.39
N PRO A 17 -23.31 -7.27 25.59
CA PRO A 17 -22.24 -6.32 25.91
C PRO A 17 -20.82 -6.93 25.83
N ALA A 18 -20.68 -8.24 26.05
CA ALA A 18 -19.41 -8.94 25.89
C ALA A 18 -18.98 -8.99 24.42
N GLU A 19 -19.93 -9.23 23.52
CA GLU A 19 -19.69 -9.25 22.08
C GLU A 19 -19.31 -7.87 21.55
N LEU A 20 -20.07 -6.83 21.93
CA LEU A 20 -19.76 -5.44 21.57
C LEU A 20 -18.34 -5.04 22.02
N ARG A 21 -17.95 -5.39 23.25
CA ARG A 21 -16.56 -5.17 23.72
C ARG A 21 -15.54 -5.94 22.89
N SER A 22 -15.82 -7.18 22.55
CA SER A 22 -14.90 -8.00 21.74
C SER A 22 -14.69 -7.47 20.32
N LEU A 23 -15.64 -6.66 19.83
CA LEU A 23 -15.60 -5.96 18.55
C LEU A 23 -14.92 -4.58 18.63
N GLY A 24 -14.62 -4.08 19.82
CA GLY A 24 -14.10 -2.72 20.02
C GLY A 24 -15.16 -1.62 19.94
N VAL A 25 -16.45 -1.95 20.10
CA VAL A 25 -17.53 -0.94 20.07
C VAL A 25 -17.49 -0.08 21.32
N GLU A 26 -17.41 1.24 21.14
CA GLU A 26 -17.39 2.23 22.23
C GLU A 26 -18.79 2.79 22.52
N THR A 27 -19.62 2.90 21.48
CA THR A 27 -20.96 3.47 21.57
C THR A 27 -21.94 2.68 20.70
N VAL A 28 -23.16 2.48 21.18
CA VAL A 28 -24.25 1.92 20.38
C VAL A 28 -25.34 2.94 20.13
N ARG A 29 -26.00 2.85 18.97
CA ARG A 29 -27.15 3.68 18.62
C ARG A 29 -28.40 2.84 18.42
N PHE A 30 -29.52 3.29 18.98
CA PHE A 30 -30.82 2.63 18.83
C PHE A 30 -32.01 3.56 19.12
N THR A 31 -33.19 3.24 18.58
CA THR A 31 -34.43 3.97 18.86
C THR A 31 -35.09 3.55 20.16
N PHE A 32 -35.57 4.53 20.94
CA PHE A 32 -36.48 4.27 22.06
C PHE A 32 -37.92 4.09 21.55
N LYS A 33 -38.33 2.83 21.39
CA LYS A 33 -39.65 2.43 20.84
C LYS A 33 -40.66 2.25 21.97
N ASP A 34 -41.37 3.33 22.27
CA ASP A 34 -42.42 3.36 23.30
C ASP A 34 -43.80 3.04 22.68
N ASN A 35 -44.15 3.75 21.60
CA ASN A 35 -45.42 3.67 20.87
C ASN A 35 -46.69 3.93 21.69
N SER A 36 -46.60 4.34 22.96
CA SER A 36 -47.76 4.73 23.77
C SER A 36 -48.18 6.19 23.56
N SER A 37 -49.48 6.45 23.38
CA SER A 37 -50.04 7.79 23.17
C SER A 37 -50.48 8.51 24.45
N GLY A 38 -50.31 7.90 25.63
CA GLY A 38 -50.69 8.48 26.92
C GLY A 38 -49.74 9.58 27.42
N ASP A 39 -50.04 10.15 28.58
CA ASP A 39 -49.19 11.21 29.18
C ASP A 39 -47.92 10.68 29.86
N GLN A 40 -47.78 9.35 30.02
CA GLN A 40 -46.62 8.69 30.63
C GLN A 40 -46.06 7.63 29.67
N PRO A 41 -44.75 7.36 29.72
CA PRO A 41 -44.15 6.29 28.94
C PRO A 41 -44.64 4.91 29.40
N ASP A 42 -44.63 3.92 28.51
CA ASP A 42 -44.98 2.55 28.86
C ASP A 42 -43.98 2.00 29.90
N PRO A 43 -44.43 1.60 31.10
CA PRO A 43 -43.52 1.17 32.17
C PRO A 43 -42.72 -0.09 31.81
N GLN A 44 -43.26 -0.99 30.98
CA GLN A 44 -42.54 -2.19 30.53
C GLN A 44 -41.43 -1.83 29.55
N LYS A 45 -41.69 -0.88 28.64
CA LYS A 45 -40.68 -0.37 27.70
C LYS A 45 -39.58 0.39 28.44
N VAL A 46 -39.94 1.24 29.39
CA VAL A 46 -38.98 1.94 30.26
C VAL A 46 -38.08 0.94 30.97
N GLN A 47 -38.66 -0.05 31.67
CA GLN A 47 -37.87 -1.05 32.39
C GLN A 47 -36.93 -1.83 31.46
N PHE A 48 -37.39 -2.16 30.25
CA PHE A 48 -36.56 -2.84 29.25
C PHE A 48 -35.33 -1.99 28.89
N TYR A 49 -35.50 -0.72 28.51
CA TYR A 49 -34.38 0.13 28.11
C TYR A 49 -33.47 0.53 29.28
N GLN A 50 -34.00 0.66 30.49
CA GLN A 50 -33.19 0.84 31.70
C GLN A 50 -32.25 -0.37 31.93
N ASN A 51 -32.78 -1.58 31.79
CA ASN A 51 -31.97 -2.80 31.90
C ASN A 51 -30.90 -2.86 30.80
N GLN A 52 -31.21 -2.44 29.57
CA GLN A 52 -30.24 -2.37 28.47
C GLN A 52 -29.12 -1.37 28.77
N LEU A 53 -29.44 -0.14 29.17
CA LEU A 53 -28.43 0.87 29.51
C LEU A 53 -27.58 0.46 30.71
N GLN A 54 -28.18 -0.23 31.71
CA GLN A 54 -27.42 -0.77 32.82
C GLN A 54 -26.37 -1.79 32.38
N GLN A 55 -26.72 -2.68 31.44
CA GLN A 55 -25.79 -3.68 30.92
C GLN A 55 -24.69 -3.06 30.05
N LEU A 56 -25.02 -2.08 29.22
CA LEU A 56 -24.06 -1.34 28.39
C LEU A 56 -23.09 -0.53 29.25
N ALA A 57 -23.60 0.21 30.24
CA ALA A 57 -22.77 0.98 31.17
C ALA A 57 -21.83 0.09 31.98
N ALA A 58 -22.30 -1.07 32.46
CA ALA A 58 -21.45 -2.06 33.14
C ALA A 58 -20.34 -2.64 32.23
N ALA A 59 -20.51 -2.55 30.91
CA ALA A 59 -19.52 -2.91 29.91
C ALA A 59 -18.67 -1.73 29.42
N ASN A 60 -18.84 -0.53 29.98
CA ASN A 60 -18.19 0.70 29.52
C ASN A 60 -18.50 1.03 28.05
N ILE A 61 -19.74 0.79 27.64
CA ILE A 61 -20.26 1.11 26.30
C ILE A 61 -21.30 2.22 26.44
N ASN A 62 -21.12 3.31 25.72
CA ASN A 62 -22.05 4.44 25.71
C ASN A 62 -23.28 4.15 24.83
N ALA A 63 -24.33 4.94 24.99
CA ALA A 63 -25.54 4.81 24.18
C ALA A 63 -25.98 6.17 23.61
N LEU A 64 -26.33 6.17 22.32
CA LEU A 64 -27.06 7.23 21.64
C LEU A 64 -28.50 6.77 21.38
N VAL A 65 -29.44 7.35 22.11
CA VAL A 65 -30.86 6.97 22.11
C VAL A 65 -31.67 7.92 21.22
N ILE A 66 -32.34 7.37 20.20
CA ILE A 66 -33.13 8.16 19.25
C ILE A 66 -34.54 8.37 19.81
N LEU A 67 -35.01 9.62 19.77
CA LEU A 67 -36.37 10.03 20.13
C LEU A 67 -37.12 10.49 18.87
N SER A 68 -38.09 9.70 18.40
CA SER A 68 -38.81 9.93 17.14
C SER A 68 -40.33 9.70 17.27
N TYR A 69 -41.05 9.57 16.16
CA TYR A 69 -42.45 9.15 16.16
C TYR A 69 -42.67 7.72 16.70
N GLU A 70 -41.62 6.91 16.82
CA GLU A 70 -41.68 5.61 17.53
C GLU A 70 -41.62 5.79 19.07
N THR A 71 -41.13 6.94 19.52
CA THR A 71 -41.11 7.33 20.94
C THR A 71 -42.44 7.97 21.37
N TYR A 72 -43.08 8.72 20.48
CA TYR A 72 -44.44 9.21 20.69
C TYR A 72 -45.25 9.15 19.38
N PRO A 73 -46.29 8.29 19.30
CA PRO A 73 -46.98 7.96 18.05
C PRO A 73 -47.92 9.09 17.59
N ASN A 74 -48.58 8.88 16.45
CA ASN A 74 -49.57 9.80 15.85
C ASN A 74 -48.98 11.17 15.44
N LYS A 75 -47.79 11.17 14.84
CA LYS A 75 -47.24 12.39 14.25
C LYS A 75 -48.22 12.97 13.22
N PRO A 76 -48.37 14.31 13.13
CA PRO A 76 -49.16 14.94 12.07
C PRO A 76 -48.61 14.64 10.67
N ALA A 77 -49.48 14.72 9.66
CA ALA A 77 -49.04 14.66 8.27
C ALA A 77 -48.09 15.83 7.94
N PHE A 78 -47.19 15.64 6.97
CA PHE A 78 -46.21 16.66 6.56
C PHE A 78 -46.87 18.02 6.24
N THR A 79 -48.04 17.99 5.60
CA THR A 79 -48.85 19.16 5.21
C THR A 79 -49.75 19.72 6.30
N ALA A 80 -49.74 19.14 7.51
CA ALA A 80 -50.57 19.61 8.61
C ALA A 80 -50.19 21.02 9.07
N SER A 81 -51.16 21.73 9.65
CA SER A 81 -50.97 23.09 10.15
C SER A 81 -49.93 23.15 11.27
N ASP A 82 -49.29 24.31 11.43
CA ASP A 82 -48.32 24.54 12.51
C ASP A 82 -48.93 24.32 13.90
N ALA A 83 -50.22 24.60 14.10
CA ALA A 83 -50.89 24.37 15.39
C ALA A 83 -50.97 22.88 15.75
N LEU A 84 -51.21 22.00 14.76
CA LEU A 84 -51.22 20.54 14.98
C LEU A 84 -49.81 20.02 15.28
N TRP A 85 -48.81 20.53 14.55
CA TRP A 85 -47.41 20.21 14.80
C TRP A 85 -46.95 20.67 16.18
N ASP A 86 -47.28 21.90 16.57
CA ASP A 86 -46.90 22.44 17.87
C ASP A 86 -47.52 21.65 19.03
N ALA A 87 -48.79 21.24 18.91
CA ALA A 87 -49.44 20.38 19.91
C ALA A 87 -48.77 19.00 20.03
N TYR A 88 -48.35 18.42 18.91
CA TYR A 88 -47.59 17.18 18.90
C TYR A 88 -46.19 17.35 19.51
N ILE A 89 -45.47 18.41 19.15
CA ILE A 89 -44.14 18.71 19.67
C ILE A 89 -44.18 18.88 21.19
N ASP A 90 -45.20 19.54 21.75
CA ASP A 90 -45.33 19.69 23.20
C ASP A 90 -45.45 18.34 23.91
N LYS A 91 -46.20 17.41 23.33
CA LYS A 91 -46.30 16.04 23.85
C LYS A 91 -45.01 15.25 23.70
N LEU A 92 -44.32 15.37 22.57
CA LEU A 92 -43.02 14.74 22.35
C LEU A 92 -41.96 15.30 23.31
N ALA A 93 -41.94 16.62 23.55
CA ALA A 93 -41.01 17.26 24.48
C ALA A 93 -41.28 16.83 25.93
N GLN A 94 -42.55 16.74 26.34
CA GLN A 94 -42.93 16.18 27.63
C GLN A 94 -42.44 14.74 27.78
N ARG A 95 -42.67 13.89 26.77
CA ARG A 95 -42.22 12.49 26.75
C ARG A 95 -40.70 12.38 26.79
N ALA A 96 -39.99 13.22 26.03
CA ALA A 96 -38.53 13.27 26.03
C ALA A 96 -37.96 13.64 27.41
N GLY A 97 -38.55 14.63 28.10
CA GLY A 97 -38.16 14.99 29.47
C GLY A 97 -38.37 13.84 30.46
N GLN A 98 -39.49 13.11 30.35
CA GLN A 98 -39.76 11.93 31.18
C GLN A 98 -38.73 10.82 30.92
N ILE A 99 -38.45 10.51 29.65
CA ILE A 99 -37.44 9.51 29.28
C ILE A 99 -36.05 9.94 29.76
N ALA A 100 -35.66 11.20 29.55
CA ALA A 100 -34.39 11.73 30.05
C ALA A 100 -34.27 11.57 31.57
N GLN A 101 -35.32 11.90 32.34
CA GLN A 101 -35.34 11.73 33.79
C GLN A 101 -35.16 10.26 34.22
N LEU A 102 -35.76 9.32 33.49
CA LEU A 102 -35.72 7.90 33.79
C LEU A 102 -34.39 7.23 33.40
N LEU A 103 -33.70 7.77 32.38
CA LEU A 103 -32.46 7.19 31.84
C LEU A 103 -31.19 7.94 32.27
N ALA A 104 -31.31 9.14 32.87
CA ALA A 104 -30.19 9.97 33.34
C ALA A 104 -29.13 9.24 34.21
N PRO A 105 -29.46 8.23 35.05
CA PRO A 105 -28.45 7.51 35.82
C PRO A 105 -27.34 6.84 34.99
N TRP A 106 -27.59 6.55 33.71
CA TRP A 106 -26.60 5.95 32.80
C TRP A 106 -26.00 6.93 31.80
N GLN A 107 -26.31 8.22 31.92
CA GLN A 107 -25.79 9.31 31.09
C GLN A 107 -25.82 9.02 29.57
N PRO A 108 -26.95 8.56 28.99
CA PRO A 108 -27.03 8.37 27.55
C PRO A 108 -26.96 9.72 26.82
N SER A 109 -26.51 9.69 25.57
CA SER A 109 -26.75 10.76 24.62
C SER A 109 -28.13 10.57 23.96
N PHE A 110 -28.75 11.65 23.53
CA PHE A 110 -30.02 11.62 22.81
C PHE A 110 -29.86 12.15 21.39
N GLN A 111 -30.51 11.50 20.42
CA GLN A 111 -30.71 12.03 19.07
C GLN A 111 -32.18 12.40 18.91
N VAL A 112 -32.46 13.64 18.53
CA VAL A 112 -33.83 14.10 18.31
C VAL A 112 -34.20 13.92 16.86
N TRP A 113 -35.16 13.02 16.65
CA TRP A 113 -35.68 12.57 15.36
C TRP A 113 -34.72 11.65 14.58
N ASN A 114 -35.17 11.19 13.40
CA ASN A 114 -34.38 10.45 12.42
C ASN A 114 -34.79 10.92 11.02
N GLU A 115 -33.83 11.31 10.18
CA GLU A 115 -34.05 11.67 8.76
C GLU A 115 -35.17 12.68 8.48
N PRO A 116 -35.25 13.81 9.23
CA PRO A 116 -36.31 14.81 9.05
C PRO A 116 -36.31 15.50 7.68
N ASP A 117 -35.17 15.49 7.01
CA ASP A 117 -34.87 16.16 5.74
C ASP A 117 -35.24 15.33 4.51
N LEU A 118 -35.52 14.03 4.68
CA LEU A 118 -35.99 13.20 3.58
C LEU A 118 -37.39 13.64 3.11
N PRO A 119 -37.70 13.51 1.81
CA PRO A 119 -39.03 13.78 1.28
C PRO A 119 -40.04 12.72 1.72
N PRO A 120 -41.34 13.06 1.77
CA PRO A 120 -42.38 12.11 2.16
C PRO A 120 -42.39 10.81 1.32
N GLN A 121 -42.44 9.63 1.96
CA GLN A 121 -42.53 8.32 1.31
C GLN A 121 -43.66 7.45 1.90
N PRO A 122 -44.35 6.62 1.10
CA PRO A 122 -45.49 5.81 1.58
C PRO A 122 -45.15 4.77 2.66
N TRP A 123 -43.91 4.25 2.67
CA TRP A 123 -43.47 3.17 3.54
C TRP A 123 -42.58 3.63 4.70
N TYR A 124 -42.07 4.85 4.65
CA TYR A 124 -41.21 5.43 5.67
C TYR A 124 -41.30 6.95 5.61
N GLU A 125 -41.94 7.56 6.60
CA GLU A 125 -42.37 8.96 6.52
C GLU A 125 -41.77 9.78 7.68
N PRO A 126 -40.45 10.02 7.72
CA PRO A 126 -39.83 10.81 8.78
C PRO A 126 -40.00 12.32 8.56
N SER A 127 -40.44 12.75 7.39
CA SER A 127 -40.27 14.13 6.90
C SER A 127 -40.86 15.19 7.82
N LEU A 128 -40.11 16.27 8.01
CA LEU A 128 -40.49 17.48 8.72
C LEU A 128 -40.16 18.71 7.88
N ARG A 129 -41.03 19.73 7.92
CA ARG A 129 -40.69 21.06 7.40
C ARG A 129 -39.58 21.67 8.26
N GLU A 130 -38.69 22.47 7.68
CA GLU A 130 -37.54 23.08 8.39
C GLU A 130 -37.99 23.80 9.67
N ALA A 131 -39.08 24.57 9.58
CA ALA A 131 -39.62 25.35 10.69
C ALA A 131 -40.16 24.47 11.82
N VAL A 132 -40.72 23.30 11.47
CA VAL A 132 -41.25 22.33 12.43
C VAL A 132 -40.10 21.65 13.16
N PHE A 133 -39.07 21.21 12.43
CA PHE A 133 -37.89 20.57 13.02
C PHE A 133 -37.14 21.53 13.96
N GLY A 134 -36.92 22.79 13.56
CA GLY A 134 -36.27 23.78 14.41
C GLY A 134 -37.05 24.07 15.72
N ARG A 135 -38.38 24.14 15.67
CA ARG A 135 -39.22 24.28 16.88
C ARG A 135 -39.16 23.02 17.75
N MET A 136 -39.17 21.84 17.14
CA MET A 136 -39.04 20.55 17.82
C MET A 136 -37.72 20.46 18.58
N MET A 137 -36.60 20.75 17.91
CA MET A 137 -35.27 20.79 18.52
C MET A 137 -35.27 21.69 19.76
N ARG A 138 -35.76 22.94 19.66
CA ARG A 138 -35.79 23.85 20.81
C ARG A 138 -36.58 23.30 22.00
N ARG A 139 -37.79 22.76 21.78
CA ARG A 139 -38.65 22.29 22.89
C ARG A 139 -38.12 20.99 23.51
N VAL A 140 -37.67 20.04 22.69
CA VAL A 140 -37.12 18.76 23.15
C VAL A 140 -35.77 18.96 23.84
N TYR A 141 -34.87 19.76 23.26
CA TYR A 141 -33.57 20.11 23.87
C TYR A 141 -33.76 20.72 25.26
N ASN A 142 -34.63 21.73 25.39
CA ASN A 142 -34.90 22.37 26.67
C ASN A 142 -35.51 21.40 27.69
N ALA A 143 -36.39 20.49 27.27
CA ALA A 143 -36.98 19.49 28.16
C ALA A 143 -35.93 18.51 28.69
N ILE A 144 -34.97 18.07 27.86
CA ILE A 144 -33.88 17.17 28.27
C ILE A 144 -32.89 17.92 29.17
N LYS A 145 -32.45 19.11 28.79
CA LYS A 145 -31.48 19.91 29.55
C LYS A 145 -32.01 20.39 30.91
N ALA A 146 -33.32 20.52 31.06
CA ALA A 146 -33.95 20.82 32.35
C ALA A 146 -33.83 19.68 33.36
N ILE A 147 -33.64 18.44 32.89
CA ILE A 147 -33.39 17.27 33.74
C ILE A 147 -31.92 17.22 34.15
N ASP A 148 -31.02 17.26 33.17
CA ASP A 148 -29.58 17.24 33.39
C ASP A 148 -28.88 17.93 32.21
N ALA A 149 -28.15 19.00 32.52
CA ALA A 149 -27.46 19.81 31.52
C ALA A 149 -26.33 19.04 30.81
N ASN A 150 -25.82 17.96 31.42
CA ASN A 150 -24.73 17.14 30.88
C ASN A 150 -25.19 16.12 29.84
N LEU A 151 -26.49 15.81 29.76
CA LEU A 151 -27.02 14.88 28.76
C LEU A 151 -26.85 15.47 27.36
N ARG A 152 -26.03 14.84 26.51
CA ARG A 152 -25.77 15.33 25.15
C ARG A 152 -26.99 15.16 24.27
N VAL A 153 -27.32 16.16 23.47
CA VAL A 153 -28.45 16.14 22.52
C VAL A 153 -27.97 16.45 21.10
N ALA A 154 -28.07 15.48 20.20
CA ALA A 154 -27.78 15.61 18.78
C ALA A 154 -29.06 15.91 17.97
N ALA A 155 -28.94 16.81 17.00
CA ALA A 155 -30.02 17.13 16.08
C ALA A 155 -30.03 16.15 14.89
N GLY A 156 -31.17 15.52 14.62
CA GLY A 156 -31.45 14.93 13.31
C GLY A 156 -30.95 13.50 13.16
N GLY A 157 -29.99 13.29 12.28
CA GLY A 157 -29.79 12.06 11.50
C GLY A 157 -30.14 12.34 10.05
N LEU A 158 -29.56 13.41 9.49
CA LEU A 158 -29.93 14.00 8.20
C LEU A 158 -29.52 13.08 7.04
N GLY A 159 -30.48 12.65 6.23
CA GLY A 159 -30.29 11.61 5.20
C GLY A 159 -30.09 12.11 3.78
N ASP A 160 -30.43 13.37 3.49
CA ASP A 160 -30.47 13.89 2.11
C ASP A 160 -29.12 14.47 1.64
N ARG A 161 -28.13 14.54 2.53
CA ARG A 161 -26.80 15.15 2.27
C ARG A 161 -26.91 16.63 1.84
N ASP A 162 -27.91 17.37 2.36
CA ASP A 162 -28.15 18.79 2.07
C ASP A 162 -27.77 19.71 3.27
N PRO A 163 -26.54 20.25 3.33
CA PRO A 163 -26.16 21.26 4.33
C PRO A 163 -27.01 22.54 4.27
N ASP A 164 -27.56 22.91 3.11
CA ASP A 164 -28.39 24.10 2.99
C ASP A 164 -29.74 23.92 3.69
N TRP A 165 -30.28 22.69 3.75
CA TRP A 165 -31.47 22.39 4.57
C TRP A 165 -31.22 22.72 6.04
N LEU A 166 -30.07 22.31 6.57
CA LEU A 166 -29.67 22.65 7.93
C LEU A 166 -29.48 24.17 8.10
N ALA A 167 -28.87 24.84 7.13
CA ALA A 167 -28.70 26.30 7.15
C ALA A 167 -30.05 27.02 7.22
N ARG A 168 -31.05 26.56 6.45
CA ARG A 168 -32.44 27.08 6.49
C ARG A 168 -33.09 26.85 7.85
N VAL A 169 -32.91 25.68 8.46
CA VAL A 169 -33.40 25.41 9.82
C VAL A 169 -32.78 26.39 10.83
N ILE A 170 -31.45 26.54 10.82
CA ILE A 170 -30.71 27.44 11.72
C ILE A 170 -31.19 28.88 11.55
N GLN A 171 -31.34 29.34 10.30
CA GLN A 171 -31.82 30.69 10.00
C GLN A 171 -33.22 30.94 10.56
N GLN A 172 -34.14 29.98 10.41
CA GLN A 172 -35.51 30.08 10.93
C GLN A 172 -35.58 30.04 12.47
N GLN A 173 -34.52 29.55 13.14
CA GLN A 173 -34.39 29.62 14.60
C GLN A 173 -33.61 30.86 15.08
N GLY A 174 -33.39 31.86 14.20
CA GLY A 174 -32.71 33.10 14.57
C GLY A 174 -31.18 33.00 14.54
N GLY A 175 -30.63 32.08 13.74
CA GLY A 175 -29.19 31.89 13.56
C GLY A 175 -28.56 30.90 14.54
N HIS A 176 -29.35 30.22 15.37
CA HIS A 176 -28.87 29.23 16.32
C HIS A 176 -29.83 28.05 16.45
N LEU A 177 -29.31 26.82 16.35
CA LEU A 177 -30.06 25.58 16.58
C LEU A 177 -29.69 25.01 17.96
N PRO A 178 -30.65 24.86 18.90
CA PRO A 178 -30.39 24.22 20.20
C PRO A 178 -30.04 22.74 20.03
N ALA A 179 -28.74 22.44 20.06
CA ALA A 179 -28.16 21.10 19.98
C ALA A 179 -26.71 21.14 20.45
N ASP A 180 -26.17 20.00 20.86
CA ASP A 180 -24.75 19.83 21.22
C ASP A 180 -23.95 19.20 20.06
N ALA A 181 -24.64 18.58 19.09
CA ALA A 181 -24.07 17.99 17.88
C ALA A 181 -25.13 17.92 16.76
N VAL A 182 -24.70 17.71 15.52
CA VAL A 182 -25.59 17.42 14.38
C VAL A 182 -25.30 16.02 13.86
N ALA A 183 -26.34 15.22 13.67
CA ALA A 183 -26.23 13.85 13.18
C ALA A 183 -26.54 13.78 11.68
N ILE A 184 -25.74 13.04 10.89
CA ILE A 184 -25.91 12.87 9.43
C ILE A 184 -25.77 11.40 9.02
N HIS A 185 -26.42 11.01 7.92
CA HIS A 185 -26.37 9.68 7.30
C HIS A 185 -25.84 9.78 5.86
N PRO A 186 -24.51 9.87 5.65
CA PRO A 186 -23.92 10.14 4.35
C PRO A 186 -23.80 8.87 3.50
N TYR A 187 -24.90 8.12 3.36
CA TYR A 187 -24.94 6.96 2.47
C TYR A 187 -24.63 7.35 1.02
N GLY A 188 -23.88 6.50 0.34
CA GLY A 188 -23.46 6.71 -1.06
C GLY A 188 -22.32 7.71 -1.23
N MET A 189 -21.69 8.20 -0.15
CA MET A 189 -20.46 8.99 -0.27
C MET A 189 -19.25 8.09 -0.46
N GLN A 190 -18.25 8.55 -1.22
CA GLN A 190 -16.98 7.89 -1.41
C GLN A 190 -16.07 8.15 -0.20
N PRO A 191 -15.42 7.14 0.40
CA PRO A 191 -14.47 7.33 1.49
C PRO A 191 -13.16 7.98 1.02
N GLU A 192 -12.82 7.84 -0.26
CA GLU A 192 -11.67 8.41 -0.97
C GLU A 192 -12.15 8.97 -2.30
N ARG A 193 -11.42 9.90 -2.91
CA ARG A 193 -11.78 10.36 -4.26
C ARG A 193 -11.63 9.22 -5.26
N ASP A 194 -12.59 9.11 -6.16
CA ASP A 194 -12.58 8.19 -7.30
C ASP A 194 -12.68 6.70 -6.97
N TRP A 195 -12.91 6.34 -5.70
CA TRP A 195 -13.10 4.96 -5.25
C TRP A 195 -14.51 4.74 -4.68
N PRO A 196 -15.19 3.62 -4.97
CA PRO A 196 -14.79 2.50 -5.85
C PRO A 196 -14.65 2.87 -7.32
N THR A 197 -15.37 3.89 -7.76
CA THR A 197 -15.27 4.49 -9.10
C THR A 197 -15.51 6.00 -8.99
N PRO A 198 -15.05 6.81 -9.96
CA PRO A 198 -15.34 8.25 -10.01
C PRO A 198 -16.82 8.60 -9.90
N ASP A 199 -17.68 7.79 -10.52
CA ASP A 199 -19.13 8.01 -10.57
C ASP A 199 -19.89 7.35 -9.41
N PHE A 200 -19.19 6.82 -8.40
CA PHE A 200 -19.85 6.17 -7.27
C PHE A 200 -20.64 7.18 -6.43
N GLY A 201 -21.95 6.96 -6.37
CA GLY A 201 -22.87 7.63 -5.47
C GLY A 201 -22.86 9.15 -5.62
N TYR A 202 -22.52 9.86 -4.54
CA TYR A 202 -22.72 11.31 -4.41
C TYR A 202 -21.41 12.10 -4.20
N GLY A 203 -20.28 11.52 -4.58
CA GLY A 203 -18.96 12.15 -4.46
C GLY A 203 -18.28 11.92 -3.11
N TYR A 204 -17.23 12.69 -2.82
CA TYR A 204 -16.31 12.45 -1.71
C TYR A 204 -16.83 12.94 -0.35
N ILE A 205 -16.72 12.10 0.69
CA ILE A 205 -17.21 12.40 2.05
C ILE A 205 -16.59 13.66 2.66
N GLY A 206 -15.30 13.91 2.41
CA GLY A 206 -14.63 15.09 2.96
C GLY A 206 -15.22 16.40 2.44
N ASP A 207 -15.69 16.44 1.19
CA ASP A 207 -16.34 17.63 0.63
C ASP A 207 -17.67 17.91 1.35
N LEU A 208 -18.45 16.87 1.65
CA LEU A 208 -19.70 16.98 2.40
C LEU A 208 -19.48 17.41 3.85
N LEU A 209 -18.50 16.83 4.55
CA LEU A 209 -18.17 17.21 5.93
C LEU A 209 -17.71 18.67 6.00
N ASN A 210 -16.91 19.11 5.04
CA ASN A 210 -16.49 20.50 4.94
C ASN A 210 -17.66 21.45 4.67
N ALA A 211 -18.63 21.05 3.85
CA ALA A 211 -19.85 21.82 3.61
C ALA A 211 -20.70 21.96 4.88
N TYR A 212 -20.88 20.88 5.66
CA TYR A 212 -21.55 20.97 6.96
C TYR A 212 -20.79 21.86 7.96
N ARG A 213 -19.45 21.81 7.99
CA ARG A 213 -18.61 22.68 8.84
C ARG A 213 -18.78 24.17 8.52
N GLN A 214 -19.17 24.53 7.29
CA GLN A 214 -19.46 25.91 6.93
C GLN A 214 -20.82 26.39 7.45
N VAL A 215 -21.74 25.46 7.74
CA VAL A 215 -23.10 25.75 8.20
C VAL A 215 -23.19 25.77 9.73
N THR A 216 -22.41 24.94 10.42
CA THR A 216 -22.44 24.83 11.89
C THR A 216 -21.05 24.59 12.49
N ASN A 217 -20.83 25.12 13.69
CA ASN A 217 -19.65 24.84 14.51
C ASN A 217 -19.84 23.64 15.46
N LEU A 218 -21.01 23.01 15.44
CA LEU A 218 -21.28 21.82 16.25
C LEU A 218 -20.56 20.60 15.65
N PRO A 219 -20.10 19.64 16.47
CA PRO A 219 -19.58 18.37 15.99
C PRO A 219 -20.60 17.64 15.11
N ILE A 220 -20.10 16.95 14.08
CA ILE A 220 -20.92 16.19 13.14
C ILE A 220 -20.83 14.70 13.49
N LEU A 221 -21.89 14.09 14.00
CA LEU A 221 -21.95 12.66 14.24
C LEU A 221 -22.39 11.95 12.96
N ILE A 222 -21.59 11.00 12.47
CA ILE A 222 -22.00 10.13 11.36
C ILE A 222 -22.80 8.98 11.97
N THR A 223 -24.10 9.18 12.17
CA THR A 223 -24.94 8.28 12.97
C THR A 223 -25.43 7.06 12.21
N GLU A 224 -25.30 7.06 10.89
CA GLU A 224 -25.40 5.86 10.06
C GLU A 224 -24.47 5.98 8.86
N ILE A 225 -23.71 4.93 8.60
CA ILE A 225 -22.96 4.76 7.36
C ILE A 225 -22.84 3.28 7.03
N GLY A 226 -22.91 2.97 5.73
CA GLY A 226 -22.76 1.64 5.18
C GLY A 226 -22.90 1.68 3.67
N VAL A 227 -22.79 0.52 3.04
CA VAL A 227 -22.95 0.36 1.58
C VAL A 227 -23.73 -0.93 1.33
N GLY A 228 -24.63 -0.94 0.34
CA GLY A 228 -25.48 -2.09 0.05
C GLY A 228 -24.87 -3.04 -0.98
N LEU A 229 -25.43 -4.26 -1.08
CA LEU A 229 -24.94 -5.28 -2.05
C LEU A 229 -25.24 -4.95 -3.51
N GLN A 230 -26.12 -3.98 -3.76
CA GLN A 230 -26.34 -3.44 -5.10
C GLN A 230 -25.15 -2.62 -5.59
N ASP A 231 -24.34 -2.09 -4.67
CA ASP A 231 -23.24 -1.18 -4.97
C ASP A 231 -21.89 -1.90 -4.90
N LEU A 232 -21.68 -2.72 -3.85
CA LEU A 232 -20.45 -3.48 -3.61
C LEU A 232 -20.77 -4.87 -3.06
N ASP A 233 -20.02 -5.89 -3.47
CA ASP A 233 -20.12 -7.22 -2.86
C ASP A 233 -19.62 -7.22 -1.40
N ARG A 234 -19.62 -8.37 -0.72
CA ARG A 234 -19.28 -8.46 0.70
C ARG A 234 -17.85 -8.02 1.02
N ASP A 235 -16.91 -8.31 0.13
CA ASP A 235 -15.53 -7.88 0.28
C ASP A 235 -15.38 -6.39 -0.02
N GLY A 236 -16.10 -5.87 -1.01
CA GLY A 236 -16.22 -4.43 -1.27
C GLY A 236 -16.85 -3.66 -0.11
N GLN A 237 -17.87 -4.19 0.58
CA GLN A 237 -18.42 -3.59 1.80
C GLN A 237 -17.37 -3.52 2.92
N ALA A 238 -16.57 -4.58 3.08
CA ALA A 238 -15.50 -4.63 4.05
C ALA A 238 -14.39 -3.63 3.71
N GLU A 239 -14.06 -3.49 2.43
CA GLU A 239 -13.06 -2.52 1.97
C GLU A 239 -13.54 -1.09 2.09
N TYR A 240 -14.81 -0.83 1.77
CA TYR A 240 -15.45 0.46 2.01
C TYR A 240 -15.33 0.84 3.49
N LEU A 241 -15.58 -0.11 4.41
CA LEU A 241 -15.39 0.12 5.84
C LEU A 241 -13.93 0.48 6.17
N ARG A 242 -12.96 -0.32 5.70
CA ARG A 242 -11.52 -0.06 5.97
C ARG A 242 -11.12 1.33 5.53
N ARG A 243 -11.46 1.70 4.29
CA ARG A 243 -11.13 3.00 3.71
C ARG A 243 -11.84 4.12 4.45
N PHE A 244 -13.13 3.97 4.75
CA PHE A 244 -13.89 4.97 5.50
C PHE A 244 -13.26 5.24 6.87
N TYR A 245 -12.94 4.20 7.65
CA TYR A 245 -12.30 4.40 8.95
C TYR A 245 -10.84 4.85 8.83
N THR A 246 -10.08 4.42 7.83
CA THR A 246 -8.69 4.88 7.64
C THR A 246 -8.64 6.37 7.28
N HIS A 247 -9.46 6.82 6.34
CA HIS A 247 -9.42 8.21 5.85
C HIS A 247 -10.20 9.18 6.74
N VAL A 248 -11.44 8.85 7.09
CA VAL A 248 -12.30 9.78 7.85
C VAL A 248 -11.78 9.95 9.29
N VAL A 249 -11.26 8.90 9.93
CA VAL A 249 -10.67 9.03 11.28
C VAL A 249 -9.34 9.80 11.22
N ALA A 250 -8.51 9.55 10.21
CA ALA A 250 -7.21 10.22 10.11
C ALA A 250 -7.34 11.72 9.81
N GLU A 251 -8.25 12.10 8.92
CA GLU A 251 -8.31 13.46 8.37
C GLU A 251 -9.43 14.33 8.98
N TYR A 252 -10.53 13.72 9.47
CA TYR A 252 -11.75 14.44 9.84
C TYR A 252 -12.23 14.13 11.26
N SER A 253 -11.41 13.53 12.12
CA SER A 253 -11.80 13.22 13.51
C SER A 253 -12.07 14.47 14.37
N ASP A 254 -11.58 15.65 13.97
CA ASP A 254 -11.93 16.94 14.61
C ASP A 254 -13.38 17.37 14.30
N ILE A 255 -13.89 17.02 13.12
CA ILE A 255 -15.26 17.34 12.68
C ILE A 255 -16.22 16.21 13.05
N ALA A 256 -15.82 14.96 12.83
CA ALA A 256 -16.63 13.76 12.95
C ALA A 256 -16.10 12.82 14.06
N PRO A 257 -16.40 13.10 15.35
CA PRO A 257 -15.81 12.38 16.47
C PRO A 257 -16.43 10.98 16.71
N GLU A 258 -17.57 10.69 16.09
CA GLU A 258 -18.27 9.40 16.21
C GLU A 258 -18.82 8.95 14.85
N ILE A 259 -18.52 7.71 14.49
CA ILE A 259 -18.99 7.05 13.28
C ILE A 259 -19.71 5.77 13.69
N TYR A 260 -20.97 5.66 13.28
CA TYR A 260 -21.85 4.56 13.61
C TYR A 260 -22.08 3.70 12.36
N TRP A 261 -21.42 2.54 12.32
CA TRP A 261 -21.66 1.60 11.23
C TRP A 261 -23.11 1.10 11.28
N PHE A 262 -23.78 1.10 10.14
CA PHE A 262 -25.10 0.50 9.96
C PHE A 262 -24.93 -0.80 9.18
N CYS A 263 -25.13 -1.97 9.80
CA CYS A 263 -25.58 -2.24 11.17
C CYS A 263 -24.99 -3.55 11.74
N TYR A 264 -25.39 -3.95 12.95
CA TYR A 264 -24.86 -5.16 13.60
C TYR A 264 -25.10 -6.45 12.79
N SER A 265 -26.27 -6.62 12.17
CA SER A 265 -26.64 -7.89 11.52
C SER A 265 -27.63 -7.68 10.37
N ASP A 266 -27.53 -8.50 9.33
CA ASP A 266 -28.50 -8.56 8.23
C ASP A 266 -29.89 -8.98 8.71
N GLY A 267 -29.97 -9.71 9.83
CA GLY A 267 -31.25 -10.01 10.47
C GLY A 267 -31.92 -8.78 11.11
N MET A 268 -31.20 -7.67 11.23
CA MET A 268 -31.75 -6.36 11.54
C MET A 268 -32.17 -5.65 10.24
N VAL A 269 -31.22 -5.40 9.33
CA VAL A 269 -31.49 -4.86 8.00
C VAL A 269 -30.54 -5.48 6.99
N TYR A 270 -31.09 -6.32 6.10
CA TYR A 270 -30.34 -6.88 4.98
C TYR A 270 -30.12 -5.82 3.90
N PRO A 271 -28.93 -5.72 3.27
CA PRO A 271 -27.73 -6.53 3.47
C PRO A 271 -26.59 -5.78 4.18
N HIS A 272 -26.89 -5.00 5.23
CA HIS A 272 -25.95 -4.05 5.83
C HIS A 272 -25.21 -4.57 7.06
N GLY A 273 -25.44 -5.81 7.46
CA GLY A 273 -24.93 -6.39 8.69
C GLY A 273 -23.42 -6.66 8.69
N LEU A 274 -22.78 -6.46 9.85
CA LEU A 274 -21.51 -7.11 10.16
C LEU A 274 -21.66 -8.64 10.19
N ARG A 275 -22.85 -9.14 10.54
CA ARG A 275 -23.22 -10.56 10.51
C ARG A 275 -24.32 -10.83 9.49
N ASN A 276 -24.38 -12.05 8.99
CA ASN A 276 -25.46 -12.50 8.12
C ASN A 276 -26.73 -12.81 8.92
N ASP A 277 -27.83 -13.16 8.23
CA ASP A 277 -29.12 -13.46 8.86
C ASP A 277 -29.09 -14.70 9.78
N ALA A 278 -28.12 -15.60 9.59
CA ALA A 278 -27.87 -16.75 10.47
C ALA A 278 -27.06 -16.39 11.72
N GLY A 279 -26.48 -15.18 11.76
CA GLY A 279 -25.62 -14.70 12.84
C GLY A 279 -24.14 -14.99 12.64
N ASP A 280 -23.72 -15.55 11.49
CA ASP A 280 -22.30 -15.77 11.20
C ASP A 280 -21.63 -14.45 10.80
N PRO A 281 -20.34 -14.24 11.13
CA PRO A 281 -19.61 -13.03 10.77
C PRO A 281 -19.35 -12.94 9.26
N ASN A 282 -19.57 -11.77 8.69
CA ASN A 282 -19.27 -11.42 7.30
C ASN A 282 -17.84 -10.83 7.20
N PRO A 283 -17.24 -10.65 6.01
CA PRO A 283 -15.95 -9.97 5.86
C PRO A 283 -15.89 -8.58 6.55
N THR A 284 -16.99 -7.83 6.52
CA THR A 284 -17.14 -6.54 7.20
C THR A 284 -17.00 -6.62 8.71
N TYR A 285 -17.34 -7.77 9.34
CA TYR A 285 -17.12 -8.00 10.78
C TYR A 285 -15.64 -7.91 11.14
N ALA A 286 -14.79 -8.58 10.37
CA ALA A 286 -13.35 -8.58 10.59
C ALA A 286 -12.76 -7.19 10.33
N ALA A 287 -13.22 -6.51 9.26
CA ALA A 287 -12.81 -5.14 8.97
C ALA A 287 -13.16 -4.16 10.10
N TYR A 288 -14.40 -4.22 10.63
CA TYR A 288 -14.81 -3.38 11.76
C TYR A 288 -13.93 -3.65 13.00
N LYS A 289 -13.73 -4.92 13.34
CA LYS A 289 -12.93 -5.31 14.50
C LYS A 289 -11.47 -4.84 14.37
N ASP A 290 -10.87 -4.97 13.20
CA ASP A 290 -9.51 -4.51 12.94
C ASP A 290 -9.40 -2.97 13.01
N ALA A 291 -10.42 -2.26 12.51
CA ALA A 291 -10.48 -0.79 12.60
C ALA A 291 -10.61 -0.31 14.06
N ALA A 292 -11.46 -0.98 14.84
CA ALA A 292 -11.80 -0.62 16.22
C ALA A 292 -10.81 -1.13 17.27
N THR A 293 -9.88 -2.02 16.92
CA THR A 293 -8.86 -2.50 17.85
C THR A 293 -7.84 -1.39 18.10
N PRO A 294 -7.74 -0.86 19.34
CA PRO A 294 -6.76 0.19 19.65
C PRO A 294 -5.36 -0.34 19.38
N ARG A 295 -4.66 0.32 18.46
CA ARG A 295 -3.28 -0.05 18.13
C ARG A 295 -2.39 0.57 19.21
N PRO A 296 -1.63 -0.22 19.99
CA PRO A 296 -0.62 0.38 20.84
C PRO A 296 0.30 1.23 19.95
N PRO A 297 0.65 2.46 20.38
CA PRO A 297 1.64 3.23 19.66
C PRO A 297 2.87 2.37 19.48
N LEU A 298 3.44 2.37 18.27
CA LEU A 298 4.70 1.69 18.02
C LEU A 298 5.71 2.18 19.06
N PRO A 299 6.52 1.30 19.66
CA PRO A 299 7.52 1.77 20.59
C PRO A 299 8.46 2.73 19.84
N ASP A 300 8.53 3.98 20.31
CA ASP A 300 9.58 4.94 19.92
C ASP A 300 10.98 4.46 20.37
N GLY A 301 11.02 3.35 21.13
CA GLY A 301 12.18 2.67 21.68
C GLY A 301 12.74 1.53 20.82
N ILE A 302 13.51 0.66 21.48
CA ILE A 302 14.02 -0.61 20.94
C ILE A 302 12.97 -1.70 21.17
N MET A 303 12.61 -2.41 20.11
CA MET A 303 11.78 -3.62 20.19
C MET A 303 12.66 -4.82 20.57
N GLU A 304 12.24 -5.64 21.52
CA GLU A 304 12.92 -6.90 21.84
C GLU A 304 12.25 -8.06 21.11
N ILE A 305 13.04 -8.84 20.37
CA ILE A 305 12.59 -10.09 19.78
C ILE A 305 13.48 -11.24 20.28
N ILE A 306 12.86 -12.28 20.82
CA ILE A 306 13.52 -13.53 21.18
C ILE A 306 12.96 -14.64 20.29
N ALA A 307 13.83 -15.38 19.60
CA ALA A 307 13.49 -16.60 18.89
C ALA A 307 14.02 -17.81 19.67
N VAL A 308 13.10 -18.62 20.20
CA VAL A 308 13.41 -19.85 20.94
C VAL A 308 13.42 -21.02 19.98
N VAL A 309 14.58 -21.68 19.82
CA VAL A 309 14.85 -22.71 18.81
C VAL A 309 15.42 -23.99 19.41
N ASN A 310 15.36 -25.11 18.67
CA ASN A 310 16.22 -26.25 18.99
C ASN A 310 17.67 -25.91 18.63
N ARG A 311 18.62 -26.14 19.54
CA ARG A 311 20.04 -25.81 19.30
C ARG A 311 20.60 -26.48 18.03
N SER A 312 20.31 -27.77 17.83
CA SER A 312 20.80 -28.54 16.67
C SER A 312 20.34 -27.96 15.33
N ASP A 313 19.09 -27.50 15.26
CA ASP A 313 18.50 -26.97 14.03
C ASP A 313 19.17 -25.65 13.66
N TYR A 314 19.41 -24.80 14.66
CA TYR A 314 20.12 -23.54 14.49
C TYR A 314 21.60 -23.72 14.11
N GLU A 315 22.31 -24.66 14.74
CA GLU A 315 23.69 -25.01 14.36
C GLU A 315 23.78 -25.55 12.93
N ASN A 316 22.80 -26.34 12.49
CA ASN A 316 22.73 -26.80 11.11
C ASN A 316 22.44 -25.66 10.13
N MET A 317 21.51 -24.76 10.48
CA MET A 317 21.21 -23.56 9.70
C MET A 317 22.47 -22.70 9.52
N LEU A 318 23.28 -22.53 10.57
CA LEU A 318 24.56 -21.81 10.52
C LEU A 318 25.60 -22.44 9.59
N ARG A 319 25.64 -23.78 9.48
CA ARG A 319 26.57 -24.47 8.56
C ARG A 319 26.14 -24.35 7.10
N ASN A 320 24.83 -24.29 6.86
CA ASN A 320 24.23 -24.28 5.53
C ASN A 320 23.51 -22.96 5.23
N TYR A 321 24.14 -21.83 5.58
CA TYR A 321 23.49 -20.52 5.56
C TYR A 321 23.04 -20.03 4.16
N TRP A 322 23.53 -20.64 3.08
CA TRP A 322 23.12 -20.37 1.70
C TRP A 322 21.75 -20.97 1.35
N ASP A 323 21.32 -22.02 2.05
CA ASP A 323 20.06 -22.73 1.78
C ASP A 323 18.84 -21.87 2.14
N LYS A 324 19.00 -20.98 3.15
CA LYS A 324 17.96 -20.05 3.63
C LYS A 324 16.68 -20.75 4.11
N ASP A 325 16.77 -22.03 4.45
CA ASP A 325 15.66 -22.82 4.95
C ASP A 325 15.13 -22.28 6.28
N TYR A 326 13.80 -22.40 6.44
CA TYR A 326 13.14 -22.03 7.68
C TYR A 326 13.24 -23.15 8.72
N ILE A 327 13.78 -22.83 9.89
CA ILE A 327 13.70 -23.69 11.07
C ILE A 327 12.54 -23.26 11.99
N PRO A 328 11.92 -24.18 12.75
CA PRO A 328 10.90 -23.84 13.75
C PRO A 328 11.46 -22.95 14.87
N ALA A 329 10.67 -21.96 15.31
CA ALA A 329 11.01 -21.08 16.42
C ALA A 329 9.76 -20.56 17.14
N ASP A 330 9.74 -20.53 18.47
CA ASP A 330 8.74 -19.75 19.21
C ASP A 330 9.25 -18.31 19.30
N ILE A 331 8.42 -17.35 18.86
CA ILE A 331 8.83 -15.94 18.79
C ILE A 331 8.23 -15.21 19.97
N ILE A 332 9.02 -14.41 20.68
CA ILE A 332 8.58 -13.53 21.75
C ILE A 332 8.90 -12.11 21.34
N VAL A 333 7.93 -11.21 21.38
CA VAL A 333 8.12 -9.78 21.07
C VAL A 333 7.69 -8.95 22.26
N ASP A 334 8.61 -8.20 22.86
CA ASP A 334 8.35 -7.35 24.05
C ASP A 334 7.61 -8.08 25.19
N GLY A 335 7.86 -9.39 25.33
CA GLY A 335 7.22 -10.27 26.32
C GLY A 335 6.01 -11.07 25.81
N ASP A 336 5.43 -10.70 24.68
CA ASP A 336 4.28 -11.40 24.07
C ASP A 336 4.73 -12.60 23.25
N ALA A 337 4.13 -13.77 23.51
CA ALA A 337 4.53 -15.04 22.90
C ALA A 337 3.70 -15.41 21.65
N TYR A 338 4.40 -15.85 20.61
CA TYR A 338 3.90 -16.29 19.31
C TYR A 338 4.42 -17.71 19.00
N PRO A 339 3.85 -18.75 19.62
CA PRO A 339 4.33 -20.13 19.46
C PRO A 339 4.05 -20.69 18.07
N GLY A 340 4.99 -21.46 17.52
CA GLY A 340 4.89 -22.04 16.17
C GLY A 340 5.31 -21.09 15.04
N GLY A 341 6.13 -20.09 15.35
CA GLY A 341 6.83 -19.27 14.35
C GLY A 341 7.99 -20.01 13.69
N LYS A 342 8.73 -19.30 12.85
CA LYS A 342 9.92 -19.80 12.14
C LYS A 342 10.94 -18.70 11.94
N ILE A 343 12.21 -19.08 11.83
CA ILE A 343 13.28 -18.18 11.43
C ILE A 343 14.11 -18.76 10.27
N SER A 344 14.71 -17.91 9.46
CA SER A 344 15.70 -18.28 8.44
C SER A 344 16.71 -17.15 8.24
N PHE A 345 17.79 -17.37 7.49
CA PHE A 345 18.67 -16.28 7.08
C PHE A 345 18.09 -15.46 5.91
N ARG A 346 18.49 -14.18 5.81
CA ARG A 346 18.19 -13.30 4.66
C ARG A 346 19.45 -12.77 3.98
N GLY A 347 19.26 -12.36 2.73
CA GLY A 347 20.24 -11.64 1.93
C GLY A 347 20.96 -12.51 0.89
N ALA A 348 21.93 -11.91 0.20
CA ALA A 348 22.80 -12.56 -0.77
C ALA A 348 24.24 -12.35 -0.34
N THR A 349 24.90 -11.28 -0.78
CA THR A 349 26.26 -10.91 -0.36
C THR A 349 26.40 -10.79 1.16
N SER A 350 25.36 -10.29 1.84
CA SER A 350 25.34 -10.15 3.30
C SER A 350 25.42 -11.47 4.07
N LEU A 351 25.18 -12.62 3.41
CA LEU A 351 25.42 -13.93 3.99
C LEU A 351 26.90 -14.23 4.19
N THR A 352 27.81 -13.48 3.55
CA THR A 352 29.25 -13.65 3.78
C THR A 352 29.73 -12.92 5.04
N TYR A 353 28.96 -11.97 5.57
CA TYR A 353 29.35 -11.19 6.75
C TYR A 353 29.34 -12.01 8.04
N PRO A 354 30.25 -11.73 9.00
CA PRO A 354 30.26 -12.36 10.32
C PRO A 354 28.92 -12.30 11.05
N LYS A 355 28.18 -11.19 10.91
CA LYS A 355 26.83 -11.03 11.46
C LYS A 355 25.79 -11.16 10.35
N LYS A 356 24.96 -12.19 10.44
CA LYS A 356 23.94 -12.53 9.44
C LYS A 356 22.63 -11.79 9.72
N GLY A 357 21.88 -11.49 8.67
CA GLY A 357 20.49 -11.03 8.77
C GLY A 357 19.50 -12.20 8.85
N PHE A 358 18.34 -11.98 9.47
CA PHE A 358 17.31 -13.00 9.67
C PHE A 358 15.98 -12.64 9.01
N LYS A 359 15.16 -13.65 8.75
CA LYS A 359 13.70 -13.51 8.59
C LYS A 359 13.04 -14.10 9.82
N VAL A 360 12.10 -13.36 10.41
CA VAL A 360 11.27 -13.82 11.53
C VAL A 360 9.84 -13.92 11.04
N LYS A 361 9.28 -15.13 11.08
CA LYS A 361 7.97 -15.45 10.51
C LYS A 361 7.04 -15.91 11.64
N PHE A 362 6.02 -15.12 11.96
CA PHE A 362 5.02 -15.42 13.01
C PHE A 362 4.15 -16.66 12.69
N PRO A 363 3.22 -17.10 13.53
CA PRO A 363 2.21 -18.11 13.13
C PRO A 363 1.12 -17.51 12.24
N LYS A 364 0.56 -18.26 11.27
CA LYS A 364 -0.50 -17.73 10.37
C LYS A 364 -1.77 -17.27 11.12
N LYS A 365 -2.08 -17.89 12.25
CA LYS A 365 -3.27 -17.60 13.08
C LYS A 365 -2.98 -16.64 14.25
N ASN A 366 -1.73 -16.21 14.39
CA ASN A 366 -1.29 -15.32 15.47
C ASN A 366 -0.25 -14.35 14.90
N LEU A 367 -0.75 -13.34 14.17
CA LEU A 367 0.07 -12.33 13.50
C LEU A 367 0.52 -11.27 14.51
N TYR A 368 1.68 -10.66 14.29
CA TYR A 368 2.11 -9.53 15.12
C TYR A 368 1.20 -8.33 14.86
N GLN A 369 0.67 -7.72 15.93
CA GLN A 369 -0.35 -6.67 15.90
C GLN A 369 -1.61 -7.05 15.08
N GLY A 370 -1.89 -8.34 14.90
CA GLY A 370 -3.04 -8.82 14.14
C GLY A 370 -2.88 -8.79 12.62
N HIS A 371 -1.87 -8.11 12.08
CA HIS A 371 -1.73 -7.92 10.63
C HIS A 371 -0.34 -8.24 10.07
N THR A 372 0.74 -8.31 10.88
CA THR A 372 2.09 -8.51 10.34
C THR A 372 2.52 -9.97 10.37
N ARG A 373 2.82 -10.52 9.19
CA ARG A 373 3.23 -11.93 9.05
C ARG A 373 4.72 -12.14 9.26
N ARG A 374 5.56 -11.17 8.89
CA ARG A 374 7.00 -11.37 8.82
C ARG A 374 7.77 -10.08 9.03
N PHE A 375 8.91 -10.21 9.71
CA PHE A 375 9.96 -9.20 9.74
C PHE A 375 11.20 -9.71 9.03
N ASP A 376 11.86 -8.81 8.31
CA ASP A 376 13.20 -9.00 7.78
C ASP A 376 14.18 -8.20 8.66
N LEU A 377 15.02 -8.90 9.42
CA LEU A 377 16.02 -8.33 10.32
C LEU A 377 17.33 -8.10 9.56
N SER A 378 17.59 -6.86 9.20
CA SER A 378 18.85 -6.41 8.62
C SER A 378 19.91 -6.27 9.71
N ALA A 379 21.10 -6.85 9.48
CA ALA A 379 22.21 -6.77 10.42
C ALA A 379 22.84 -5.36 10.48
N GLY A 380 22.55 -4.50 9.50
CA GLY A 380 23.19 -3.19 9.35
C GLY A 380 24.71 -3.28 9.21
N TYR A 381 25.26 -4.45 8.84
CA TYR A 381 26.70 -4.73 8.93
C TYR A 381 27.57 -3.70 8.19
N PRO A 382 27.26 -3.30 6.94
CA PRO A 382 28.05 -2.29 6.26
C PRO A 382 27.71 -0.87 6.76
N ASP A 383 26.60 -0.62 7.45
CA ASP A 383 26.22 0.70 7.98
C ASP A 383 26.85 0.97 9.35
N LYS A 384 27.88 1.83 9.40
CA LYS A 384 28.54 2.15 10.67
C LYS A 384 27.64 2.92 11.66
N SER A 385 26.51 3.49 11.22
CA SER A 385 25.59 4.19 12.10
C SER A 385 24.49 3.29 12.65
N LEU A 386 24.25 2.14 12.01
CA LEU A 386 23.17 1.19 12.34
C LEU A 386 21.75 1.79 12.31
N ILE A 387 21.56 2.96 11.68
CA ILE A 387 20.27 3.70 11.67
C ILE A 387 19.85 4.21 10.29
N ARG A 388 20.71 4.16 9.26
CA ARG A 388 20.43 4.77 7.95
C ARG A 388 19.19 4.20 7.28
N GLU A 389 19.04 2.88 7.34
CA GLU A 389 17.92 2.16 6.75
C GLU A 389 16.59 2.57 7.40
N ARG A 390 16.53 2.57 8.74
CA ARG A 390 15.33 3.04 9.48
C ARG A 390 15.04 4.51 9.19
N LEU A 391 16.06 5.37 9.19
CA LEU A 391 15.90 6.80 8.93
C LEU A 391 15.33 7.06 7.53
N SER A 392 15.76 6.26 6.56
CA SER A 392 15.30 6.33 5.17
C SER A 392 13.82 5.95 5.05
N PHE A 393 13.41 4.81 5.62
CA PHE A 393 12.01 4.37 5.60
C PHE A 393 11.07 5.36 6.29
N ASP A 394 11.49 5.96 7.41
CA ASP A 394 10.70 6.99 8.07
C ASP A 394 10.46 8.21 7.18
N LEU A 395 11.46 8.62 6.38
CA LEU A 395 11.33 9.75 5.46
C LEU A 395 10.39 9.43 4.29
N PHE A 396 10.46 8.22 3.71
CA PHE A 396 9.49 7.80 2.68
C PHE A 396 8.06 7.84 3.20
N LYS A 397 7.83 7.27 4.38
CA LYS A 397 6.50 7.21 4.99
C LYS A 397 5.94 8.60 5.30
N GLN A 398 6.77 9.53 5.77
CA GLN A 398 6.37 10.92 6.03
C GLN A 398 5.84 11.62 4.77
N LEU A 399 6.27 11.18 3.58
CA LEU A 399 5.88 11.76 2.30
C LEU A 399 4.81 10.95 1.57
N GLY A 400 4.14 10.03 2.26
CA GLY A 400 3.06 9.24 1.67
C GLY A 400 3.54 8.23 0.61
N VAL A 401 4.84 7.93 0.54
CA VAL A 401 5.33 6.80 -0.26
C VAL A 401 4.99 5.51 0.48
N VAL A 402 4.40 4.56 -0.23
CA VAL A 402 4.17 3.21 0.28
C VAL A 402 5.52 2.61 0.65
N SER A 403 5.74 2.33 1.93
CA SER A 403 7.02 1.81 2.41
C SER A 403 6.85 0.95 3.64
N SER A 404 7.80 0.02 3.84
CA SER A 404 7.89 -0.78 5.07
C SER A 404 8.03 0.10 6.30
N LYS A 405 7.39 -0.32 7.41
CA LYS A 405 7.79 0.16 8.74
C LYS A 405 9.17 -0.43 9.10
N ALA A 406 9.95 0.32 9.88
CA ALA A 406 11.25 -0.12 10.37
C ALA A 406 11.46 0.20 11.86
N TRP A 407 12.23 -0.66 12.54
CA TRP A 407 12.47 -0.59 13.99
C TRP A 407 13.92 -0.90 14.32
N HIS A 408 14.42 -0.36 15.43
CA HIS A 408 15.61 -0.92 16.08
C HIS A 408 15.20 -2.11 16.92
N ILE A 409 15.85 -3.25 16.71
CA ILE A 409 15.51 -4.52 17.33
C ILE A 409 16.69 -5.07 18.11
N LYS A 410 16.48 -5.35 19.40
CA LYS A 410 17.34 -6.25 20.17
C LYS A 410 16.89 -7.68 19.85
N TYR A 411 17.66 -8.38 19.02
CA TYR A 411 17.33 -9.74 18.62
C TYR A 411 18.15 -10.75 19.42
N THR A 412 17.48 -11.76 19.97
CA THR A 412 18.09 -12.85 20.73
C THR A 412 17.65 -14.19 20.14
N ILE A 413 18.59 -15.10 19.90
CA ILE A 413 18.31 -16.51 19.64
C ILE A 413 18.63 -17.28 20.91
N GLN A 414 17.64 -18.00 21.41
CA GLN A 414 17.75 -18.81 22.63
C GLN A 414 17.48 -20.27 22.30
N SER A 415 18.21 -21.20 22.92
CA SER A 415 17.86 -22.61 22.86
C SER A 415 16.65 -22.91 23.76
N LYS A 416 15.92 -23.99 23.50
CA LYS A 416 14.82 -24.44 24.38
C LYS A 416 15.28 -24.76 25.81
N GLU A 417 16.56 -25.06 25.99
CA GLU A 417 17.19 -25.30 27.28
C GLU A 417 17.52 -23.99 28.03
N GLY A 418 17.36 -22.84 27.38
CA GLY A 418 17.53 -21.51 27.98
C GLY A 418 18.85 -20.82 27.62
N ASP A 419 19.75 -21.48 26.88
CA ASP A 419 21.05 -20.89 26.52
C ASP A 419 20.88 -19.80 25.45
N THR A 420 21.48 -18.64 25.65
CA THR A 420 21.61 -17.64 24.57
C THR A 420 22.63 -18.12 23.54
N LEU A 421 22.19 -18.30 22.29
CA LEU A 421 23.02 -18.76 21.18
C LEU A 421 23.55 -17.59 20.33
N GLU A 422 22.69 -16.60 20.07
CA GLU A 422 23.04 -15.38 19.35
C GLU A 422 22.30 -14.18 19.92
N TRP A 423 22.92 -13.01 19.84
CA TRP A 423 22.35 -11.76 20.29
C TRP A 423 22.98 -10.57 19.55
N GLY A 424 22.17 -9.57 19.19
CA GLY A 424 22.68 -8.34 18.61
C GLY A 424 21.60 -7.30 18.29
N LEU A 425 22.07 -6.13 17.85
CA LEU A 425 21.22 -5.03 17.38
C LEU A 425 20.91 -5.18 15.88
N TYR A 426 19.65 -5.09 15.49
CA TYR A 426 19.20 -5.22 14.10
C TYR A 426 18.28 -4.07 13.72
N THR A 427 18.19 -3.79 12.42
CA THR A 427 17.05 -3.04 11.87
C THR A 427 15.98 -4.06 11.46
N GLY A 428 14.85 -4.08 12.16
CA GLY A 428 13.70 -4.88 11.75
C GLY A 428 12.89 -4.13 10.71
N ILE A 429 12.51 -4.80 9.64
CA ILE A 429 11.76 -4.22 8.52
C ILE A 429 10.49 -5.04 8.32
N GLU A 430 9.35 -4.38 8.18
CA GLU A 430 8.09 -5.02 7.79
C GLU A 430 8.26 -5.66 6.41
N HIS A 431 7.98 -6.95 6.29
CA HIS A 431 8.11 -7.62 5.02
C HIS A 431 7.01 -7.20 4.04
N ILE A 432 7.38 -6.88 2.80
CA ILE A 432 6.44 -6.60 1.72
C ILE A 432 5.90 -7.93 1.16
N ASP A 433 4.70 -8.29 1.60
CA ASP A 433 3.87 -9.37 1.07
C ASP A 433 2.39 -8.97 1.15
N LYS A 434 1.48 -9.89 0.86
CA LYS A 434 0.04 -9.61 0.98
C LYS A 434 -0.43 -9.09 2.34
N TYR A 435 0.26 -9.41 3.44
CA TYR A 435 -0.11 -8.91 4.76
C TYR A 435 0.28 -7.44 4.93
N PHE A 436 1.38 -7.02 4.30
CA PHE A 436 1.75 -5.60 4.21
C PHE A 436 0.67 -4.79 3.50
N PHE A 437 0.18 -5.25 2.34
CA PHE A 437 -0.87 -4.54 1.60
C PHE A 437 -2.19 -4.48 2.37
N ARG A 438 -2.64 -5.60 2.95
CA ARG A 438 -3.83 -5.63 3.81
C ARG A 438 -3.72 -4.69 5.01
N ASN A 439 -2.54 -4.62 5.64
CA ASN A 439 -2.27 -3.72 6.76
C ASN A 439 -2.36 -2.24 6.35
N GLN A 440 -1.99 -1.92 5.11
CA GLN A 440 -2.08 -0.57 4.55
C GLN A 440 -3.40 -0.29 3.83
N SER A 441 -4.37 -1.22 3.89
CA SER A 441 -5.64 -1.11 3.16
C SER A 441 -5.41 -0.89 1.66
N ARG A 442 -4.52 -1.70 1.09
CA ARG A 442 -4.15 -1.70 -0.33
C ARG A 442 -4.41 -3.07 -0.94
N ASP A 443 -4.71 -3.09 -2.24
CA ASP A 443 -4.80 -4.35 -2.95
C ASP A 443 -3.45 -5.05 -3.00
N GLU A 444 -3.48 -6.38 -3.11
CA GLU A 444 -2.25 -7.19 -3.12
C GLU A 444 -1.47 -7.11 -4.43
N GLY A 445 -2.20 -6.89 -5.54
CA GLY A 445 -1.64 -6.64 -6.86
C GLY A 445 -0.70 -7.71 -7.42
N ALA A 446 -0.09 -7.38 -8.57
CA ALA A 446 1.13 -8.04 -9.01
C ALA A 446 2.32 -7.33 -8.35
N LEU A 447 3.30 -8.10 -7.85
CA LEU A 447 4.43 -7.55 -7.11
C LEU A 447 5.74 -8.11 -7.67
N TYR A 448 6.64 -7.23 -8.08
CA TYR A 448 7.93 -7.57 -8.67
C TYR A 448 9.05 -6.95 -7.86
N LYS A 449 9.98 -7.75 -7.35
CA LYS A 449 11.17 -7.24 -6.68
C LYS A 449 12.27 -6.99 -7.69
N ALA A 450 12.68 -5.74 -7.87
CA ALA A 450 13.81 -5.39 -8.71
C ALA A 450 15.11 -5.68 -7.95
N ASP A 451 15.78 -6.78 -8.29
CA ASP A 451 17.06 -7.19 -7.70
C ASP A 451 18.21 -7.16 -8.71
N GLY A 452 17.90 -7.07 -10.01
CA GLY A 452 18.87 -7.31 -11.07
C GLY A 452 19.31 -8.78 -11.11
N GLY A 453 20.24 -9.10 -11.99
CA GLY A 453 20.74 -10.47 -12.10
C GLY A 453 21.83 -10.65 -13.13
N ALA A 454 22.40 -11.86 -13.16
CA ALA A 454 23.44 -12.22 -14.11
C ALA A 454 22.80 -12.73 -15.42
N VAL A 455 23.04 -12.02 -16.53
CA VAL A 455 22.62 -12.42 -17.89
C VAL A 455 23.86 -12.58 -18.75
N ASN A 456 24.01 -13.73 -19.41
CA ASN A 456 25.20 -14.07 -20.20
C ASN A 456 26.54 -13.87 -19.43
N GLY A 457 26.54 -14.09 -18.11
CA GLY A 457 27.72 -13.91 -17.25
C GLY A 457 28.03 -12.46 -16.84
N ALA A 458 27.26 -11.48 -17.31
CA ALA A 458 27.37 -10.08 -16.91
C ALA A 458 26.26 -9.71 -15.91
N GLN A 459 26.60 -8.95 -14.87
CA GLN A 459 25.60 -8.40 -13.95
C GLN A 459 24.83 -7.28 -14.63
N MET A 460 23.50 -7.35 -14.53
CA MET A 460 22.57 -6.40 -15.12
C MET A 460 21.57 -5.91 -14.08
N GLY A 461 21.19 -4.64 -14.22
CA GLY A 461 20.18 -4.01 -13.38
C GLY A 461 18.80 -4.02 -14.02
N ALA A 462 17.78 -3.94 -13.17
CA ALA A 462 16.38 -3.73 -13.50
C ALA A 462 16.12 -2.26 -13.88
N PHE A 463 16.53 -1.86 -15.09
CA PHE A 463 16.49 -0.48 -15.59
C PHE A 463 15.16 -0.06 -16.23
N LEU A 464 14.10 -0.88 -16.15
CA LEU A 464 12.84 -0.66 -16.88
C LEU A 464 13.04 -0.49 -18.41
N ASP A 465 14.03 -1.19 -18.97
CA ASP A 465 14.24 -1.26 -20.42
C ASP A 465 13.44 -2.44 -21.01
N PRO A 466 12.96 -2.34 -22.26
CA PRO A 466 12.39 -3.49 -22.96
C PRO A 466 13.36 -4.66 -23.02
N GLN A 467 12.92 -5.85 -22.64
CA GLN A 467 13.73 -7.07 -22.67
C GLN A 467 12.88 -8.27 -23.09
N PRO A 468 13.50 -9.37 -23.58
CA PRO A 468 12.84 -10.66 -23.66
C PRO A 468 12.30 -11.07 -22.29
N GLU A 469 11.16 -11.75 -22.25
CA GLU A 469 10.50 -12.16 -21.00
C GLU A 469 11.42 -12.96 -20.06
N ASP A 470 12.23 -13.87 -20.61
CA ASP A 470 13.22 -14.65 -19.85
C ASP A 470 14.27 -13.78 -19.15
N VAL A 471 14.61 -12.61 -19.73
CA VAL A 471 15.50 -11.64 -19.08
C VAL A 471 14.74 -10.89 -17.98
N LEU A 472 13.47 -10.54 -18.19
CA LEU A 472 12.65 -9.89 -17.16
C LEU A 472 12.53 -10.78 -15.91
N LYS A 473 12.33 -12.10 -16.08
CA LYS A 473 12.32 -13.11 -15.00
C LYS A 473 13.62 -13.16 -14.19
N ILE A 474 14.75 -12.81 -14.81
CA ILE A 474 16.05 -12.76 -14.13
C ILE A 474 16.20 -11.43 -13.36
N LEU A 475 15.74 -10.31 -13.93
CA LEU A 475 15.96 -8.98 -13.36
C LEU A 475 14.94 -8.61 -12.28
N TYR A 476 13.73 -9.15 -12.39
CA TYR A 476 12.60 -8.89 -11.50
C TYR A 476 12.10 -10.22 -10.94
N ASP A 477 12.17 -10.38 -9.64
CA ASP A 477 11.72 -11.58 -8.94
C ASP A 477 10.24 -11.40 -8.54
N GLN A 478 9.33 -12.04 -9.27
CA GLN A 478 7.88 -11.95 -9.02
C GLN A 478 7.52 -12.56 -7.65
N LYS A 479 6.88 -11.76 -6.80
CA LYS A 479 6.46 -12.11 -5.44
C LYS A 479 4.94 -12.23 -5.38
N ASN A 480 4.46 -13.47 -5.26
CA ASN A 480 3.05 -13.88 -5.13
C ASN A 480 2.31 -14.04 -6.47
N VAL A 481 2.13 -15.29 -6.89
CA VAL A 481 1.11 -15.67 -7.88
C VAL A 481 -0.12 -16.18 -7.13
N LYS A 482 -1.30 -15.74 -7.62
CA LYS A 482 -2.68 -16.09 -7.23
C LYS A 482 -3.34 -15.16 -6.19
N PRO A 483 -4.16 -14.18 -6.62
CA PRO A 483 -5.32 -13.77 -5.85
C PRO A 483 -6.25 -14.96 -5.64
N ALA A 484 -6.81 -15.09 -4.44
CA ALA A 484 -8.04 -15.85 -4.28
C ALA A 484 -9.15 -15.10 -5.04
N ILE A 485 -9.92 -15.81 -5.84
CA ILE A 485 -11.00 -15.26 -6.67
C ILE A 485 -12.15 -14.78 -5.76
N GLU A 486 -12.58 -13.51 -5.90
CA GLU A 486 -14.00 -13.10 -5.80
C GLU A 486 -14.31 -11.99 -6.82
N GLY A 487 -15.41 -12.14 -7.59
CA GLY A 487 -16.11 -11.06 -8.31
C GLY A 487 -15.63 -10.64 -9.72
N GLY A 488 -16.18 -11.22 -10.80
CA GLY A 488 -16.00 -10.66 -12.16
C GLY A 488 -16.77 -11.41 -13.27
N SER A 489 -17.33 -10.66 -14.23
CA SER A 489 -18.32 -11.16 -15.22
C SER A 489 -17.89 -12.36 -16.07
N LEU A 490 -18.87 -13.11 -16.57
CA LEU A 490 -18.72 -14.36 -17.34
C LEU A 490 -17.77 -14.24 -18.56
N GLY A 491 -17.63 -13.05 -19.15
CA GLY A 491 -16.71 -12.79 -20.27
C GLY A 491 -15.24 -12.61 -19.87
N ALA A 492 -14.96 -12.21 -18.62
CA ALA A 492 -13.63 -12.22 -18.04
C ALA A 492 -13.28 -13.61 -17.48
N ALA A 493 -14.29 -14.32 -16.95
CA ALA A 493 -14.16 -15.71 -16.51
C ALA A 493 -13.79 -16.66 -17.64
N LEU A 494 -14.35 -16.48 -18.85
CA LEU A 494 -14.01 -17.31 -20.01
C LEU A 494 -12.61 -17.02 -20.59
N ARG A 495 -12.11 -15.78 -20.52
CA ARG A 495 -10.72 -15.47 -20.87
C ARG A 495 -9.73 -16.02 -19.83
N ARG A 496 -10.05 -15.91 -18.54
CA ARG A 496 -9.21 -16.41 -17.43
C ARG A 496 -9.30 -17.91 -17.19
N MET A 497 -10.36 -18.60 -17.65
CA MET A 497 -10.39 -20.08 -17.71
C MET A 497 -9.36 -20.66 -18.68
N PHE A 498 -8.94 -19.90 -19.70
CA PHE A 498 -7.84 -20.31 -20.58
C PHE A 498 -6.46 -20.08 -19.92
N ASP A 499 -6.28 -19.04 -19.09
CA ASP A 499 -5.04 -18.80 -18.32
C ASP A 499 -4.82 -19.78 -17.15
N ILE A 500 -5.89 -20.11 -16.41
CA ILE A 500 -5.84 -20.99 -15.22
C ILE A 500 -5.37 -22.42 -15.56
N MET A 501 -5.40 -22.83 -16.82
CA MET A 501 -4.94 -24.15 -17.25
C MET A 501 -3.44 -24.22 -17.60
N SER A 502 -2.67 -23.14 -17.39
CA SER A 502 -1.21 -23.14 -17.48
C SER A 502 -0.60 -23.13 -16.06
N ASP A 503 -0.23 -24.31 -15.58
CA ASP A 503 0.04 -24.54 -14.15
C ASP A 503 1.51 -24.31 -13.73
N ASP A 504 2.34 -23.59 -14.51
CA ASP A 504 3.77 -23.38 -14.15
C ASP A 504 4.46 -22.12 -14.72
N ASP A 505 3.77 -21.21 -15.41
CA ASP A 505 4.43 -20.01 -15.98
C ASP A 505 4.10 -18.75 -15.18
N GLU A 506 5.13 -18.18 -14.52
CA GLU A 506 5.09 -16.80 -14.04
C GLU A 506 4.82 -15.87 -15.23
N ASP A 507 3.65 -15.24 -15.26
CA ASP A 507 3.25 -14.29 -16.31
C ASP A 507 3.84 -12.90 -15.99
N TYR A 508 4.73 -12.42 -16.85
CA TYR A 508 5.36 -11.08 -16.78
C TYR A 508 4.77 -10.13 -17.83
N SER A 509 3.66 -10.49 -18.48
CA SER A 509 3.07 -9.71 -19.57
C SER A 509 2.63 -8.31 -19.15
N ASP A 510 2.15 -8.14 -17.91
CA ASP A 510 1.82 -6.84 -17.33
C ASP A 510 3.07 -5.96 -17.15
N LEU A 511 4.16 -6.51 -16.65
CA LEU A 511 5.44 -5.82 -16.50
C LEU A 511 6.06 -5.48 -17.87
N ASP A 512 6.03 -6.40 -18.83
CA ASP A 512 6.48 -6.14 -20.20
C ASP A 512 5.63 -5.04 -20.85
N ALA A 513 4.31 -5.09 -20.70
CA ALA A 513 3.40 -4.06 -21.19
C ALA A 513 3.68 -2.69 -20.56
N PHE A 514 3.91 -2.64 -19.24
CA PHE A 514 4.29 -1.41 -18.54
C PHE A 514 5.60 -0.83 -19.07
N ILE A 515 6.62 -1.67 -19.22
CA ILE A 515 7.93 -1.28 -19.75
C ILE A 515 7.83 -0.77 -21.20
N ARG A 516 7.03 -1.43 -22.06
CA ARG A 516 6.78 -0.99 -23.44
C ARG A 516 6.03 0.33 -23.51
N GLN A 517 5.11 0.59 -22.58
CA GLN A 517 4.46 1.91 -22.48
C GLN A 517 5.49 2.99 -22.17
N ILE A 518 6.38 2.75 -21.19
CA ILE A 518 7.48 3.69 -20.86
C ILE A 518 8.38 3.92 -22.07
N ASP A 519 8.69 2.86 -22.84
CA ASP A 519 9.52 2.93 -24.04
C ASP A 519 8.91 3.83 -25.13
N GLY A 520 7.59 3.75 -25.32
CA GLY A 520 6.85 4.60 -26.25
C GLY A 520 6.75 6.07 -25.83
N TRP A 521 7.08 6.41 -24.59
CA TRP A 521 7.04 7.79 -24.09
C TRP A 521 8.35 8.55 -24.35
N THR A 522 8.20 9.85 -24.57
CA THR A 522 9.29 10.82 -24.67
C THR A 522 9.22 11.80 -23.50
N PRO A 523 10.33 12.49 -23.18
CA PRO A 523 10.30 13.58 -22.21
C PRO A 523 9.23 14.64 -22.51
N ASP A 524 8.90 14.88 -23.79
CA ASP A 524 7.92 15.89 -24.17
C ASP A 524 6.47 15.45 -23.90
N ASN A 525 6.15 14.17 -24.07
CA ASN A 525 4.75 13.68 -24.00
C ASN A 525 4.40 12.93 -22.70
N ILE A 526 5.37 12.55 -21.87
CA ILE A 526 5.13 11.71 -20.68
C ILE A 526 4.10 12.29 -19.71
N HIS A 527 3.98 13.62 -19.64
CA HIS A 527 2.98 14.30 -18.81
C HIS A 527 1.52 13.99 -19.17
N GLN A 528 1.28 13.42 -20.36
CA GLN A 528 -0.04 13.03 -20.83
C GLN A 528 -0.41 11.60 -20.39
N TYR A 529 0.58 10.78 -20.02
CA TYR A 529 0.40 9.34 -19.83
C TYR A 529 0.73 8.85 -18.42
N LEU A 530 1.72 9.47 -17.73
CA LEU A 530 2.26 8.95 -16.47
C LEU A 530 1.18 8.73 -15.41
N GLY A 531 0.34 9.73 -15.12
CA GLY A 531 -0.70 9.64 -14.09
C GLY A 531 -1.83 8.63 -14.38
N ALA A 532 -1.93 8.13 -15.61
CA ALA A 532 -2.88 7.07 -15.97
C ALA A 532 -2.32 5.66 -15.70
N VAL A 533 -1.00 5.52 -15.60
CA VAL A 533 -0.30 4.22 -15.50
C VAL A 533 0.46 4.08 -14.19
N MET A 534 0.76 5.19 -13.50
CA MET A 534 1.53 5.19 -12.27
C MET A 534 0.92 6.15 -11.24
N ASP A 535 1.05 5.83 -9.95
CA ASP A 535 0.87 6.81 -8.88
C ASP A 535 1.97 7.89 -8.99
N GLU A 536 1.66 8.94 -9.73
CA GLU A 536 2.57 10.00 -10.11
C GLU A 536 3.14 10.76 -8.90
N GLU A 537 2.31 11.09 -7.90
CA GLU A 537 2.77 11.80 -6.71
C GLU A 537 3.67 10.91 -5.85
N SER A 538 3.30 9.64 -5.64
CA SER A 538 4.13 8.67 -4.93
C SER A 538 5.47 8.47 -5.62
N TYR A 539 5.50 8.39 -6.96
CA TYR A 539 6.75 8.29 -7.73
C TYR A 539 7.64 9.53 -7.60
N LEU A 540 7.07 10.74 -7.70
CA LEU A 540 7.82 11.98 -7.51
C LEU A 540 8.35 12.12 -6.08
N ASN A 541 7.58 11.67 -5.07
CA ASN A 541 8.04 11.59 -3.69
C ASN A 541 9.22 10.60 -3.56
N TRP A 542 9.13 9.43 -4.21
CA TRP A 542 10.22 8.46 -4.23
C TRP A 542 11.50 9.05 -4.86
N LEU A 543 11.39 9.77 -5.98
CA LEU A 543 12.52 10.47 -6.60
C LEU A 543 13.11 11.56 -5.67
N ALA A 544 12.26 12.32 -4.99
CA ALA A 544 12.68 13.38 -4.08
C ALA A 544 13.46 12.82 -2.89
N VAL A 545 12.94 11.78 -2.23
CA VAL A 545 13.64 11.11 -1.12
C VAL A 545 14.97 10.55 -1.57
N ASN A 546 15.00 9.82 -2.70
CA ASN A 546 16.26 9.28 -3.23
C ASN A 546 17.30 10.35 -3.57
N THR A 547 16.85 11.52 -4.00
CA THR A 547 17.72 12.68 -4.21
C THR A 547 18.22 13.25 -2.89
N LEU A 548 17.38 13.35 -1.84
CA LEU A 548 17.82 13.79 -0.52
C LEU A 548 18.84 12.84 0.10
N LEU A 549 18.56 11.53 0.04
CA LEU A 549 19.33 10.47 0.68
C LEU A 549 20.61 10.09 -0.08
N GLN A 550 20.70 10.49 -1.36
CA GLN A 550 21.76 10.05 -2.28
C GLN A 550 21.81 8.53 -2.42
N SER A 551 20.63 7.90 -2.60
CA SER A 551 20.52 6.45 -2.80
C SER A 551 20.91 6.08 -4.24
N ASN A 552 22.15 5.67 -4.44
CA ASN A 552 22.71 5.42 -5.78
C ASN A 552 22.26 4.09 -6.40
N ASP A 553 21.96 3.10 -5.56
CA ASP A 553 21.66 1.74 -5.97
C ASP A 553 20.21 1.53 -6.45
N THR A 554 19.28 2.41 -6.02
CA THR A 554 17.84 2.16 -6.10
C THR A 554 17.21 2.25 -7.50
N TYR A 555 17.93 2.75 -8.51
CA TYR A 555 17.38 2.96 -9.86
C TYR A 555 17.48 1.72 -10.74
N HIS A 556 18.14 0.66 -10.27
CA HIS A 556 18.38 -0.55 -11.05
C HIS A 556 18.26 -1.84 -10.23
N LYS A 557 17.90 -1.70 -8.95
CA LYS A 557 17.54 -2.74 -7.98
C LYS A 557 17.06 -2.05 -6.70
N ASN A 558 16.80 -2.78 -5.61
CA ASN A 558 16.48 -2.21 -4.29
C ASN A 558 15.12 -1.47 -4.27
N TYR A 559 14.15 -1.98 -5.02
CA TYR A 559 12.76 -1.56 -4.95
C TYR A 559 11.82 -2.69 -5.36
N TYR A 560 10.54 -2.55 -5.04
CA TYR A 560 9.47 -3.33 -5.62
C TYR A 560 8.64 -2.48 -6.56
N LEU A 561 8.15 -3.09 -7.63
CA LEU A 561 7.05 -2.59 -8.45
C LEU A 561 5.79 -3.32 -8.04
N HIS A 562 4.75 -2.56 -7.74
CA HIS A 562 3.44 -3.08 -7.41
C HIS A 562 2.43 -2.56 -8.43
N ASN A 563 1.76 -3.46 -9.15
CA ASN A 563 0.62 -3.12 -9.99
C ASN A 563 -0.67 -3.33 -9.19
N ARG A 564 -1.37 -2.23 -8.93
CA ARG A 564 -2.61 -2.17 -8.15
C ARG A 564 -3.79 -2.66 -8.97
N MET A 565 -4.55 -3.60 -8.43
CA MET A 565 -5.72 -4.13 -9.13
C MET A 565 -6.88 -3.14 -9.18
N GLU A 566 -6.98 -2.23 -8.20
CA GLU A 566 -8.10 -1.29 -8.11
C GLU A 566 -8.15 -0.31 -9.29
N ASP A 567 -6.99 0.04 -9.86
CA ASP A 567 -6.90 1.07 -10.90
C ASP A 567 -5.83 0.81 -11.98
N ASP A 568 -5.21 -0.38 -11.98
CA ASP A 568 -4.14 -0.80 -12.90
C ASP A 568 -2.95 0.17 -12.94
N LYS A 569 -2.73 0.89 -11.83
CA LYS A 569 -1.58 1.78 -11.67
C LYS A 569 -0.43 1.10 -10.96
N TRP A 570 0.76 1.43 -11.43
CA TRP A 570 2.01 1.03 -10.85
C TRP A 570 2.43 1.97 -9.72
N GLU A 571 3.09 1.42 -8.70
CA GLU A 571 3.78 2.18 -7.67
C GLU A 571 5.13 1.53 -7.32
N ILE A 572 6.06 2.35 -6.83
CA ILE A 572 7.37 1.89 -6.36
C ILE A 572 7.39 1.87 -4.84
N ILE A 573 7.82 0.73 -4.29
CA ILE A 573 8.00 0.53 -2.85
C ILE A 573 9.51 0.38 -2.57
N PRO A 574 10.12 1.27 -1.75
CA PRO A 574 11.57 1.25 -1.51
C PRO A 574 12.00 0.01 -0.71
N TRP A 575 13.21 -0.47 -0.95
CA TRP A 575 13.81 -1.60 -0.23
C TRP A 575 15.34 -1.45 -0.11
N ASP A 576 15.96 -1.93 0.97
CA ASP A 576 17.44 -1.99 1.12
C ASP A 576 18.16 -0.61 1.04
N TYR A 577 18.00 0.21 2.11
CA TYR A 577 18.44 1.62 2.18
C TYR A 577 19.57 1.86 3.21
N ASP A 578 20.40 0.87 3.49
CA ASP A 578 21.57 1.00 4.36
C ASP A 578 22.72 1.80 3.71
N LEU A 579 22.86 1.73 2.38
CA LEU A 579 23.83 2.50 1.58
C LEU A 579 23.28 3.87 1.16
N THR A 580 23.00 4.71 2.17
CA THR A 580 22.46 6.06 2.00
C THR A 580 23.22 7.07 2.88
N PHE A 581 22.85 8.35 2.82
CA PHE A 581 23.46 9.41 3.62
C PHE A 581 24.99 9.47 3.46
N GLY A 582 25.45 9.53 2.20
CA GLY A 582 26.86 9.67 1.85
C GLY A 582 27.68 8.38 1.93
N ARG A 583 27.02 7.24 2.18
CA ARG A 583 27.65 5.93 2.26
C ARG A 583 27.45 5.14 0.97
N ASN A 584 28.50 4.46 0.53
CA ASN A 584 28.47 3.57 -0.63
C ASN A 584 29.06 2.20 -0.27
N TRP A 585 28.97 1.23 -1.18
CA TRP A 585 29.52 -0.12 -1.00
C TRP A 585 31.05 -0.13 -0.92
N ASN A 586 31.73 0.93 -1.40
CA ASN A 586 33.17 1.12 -1.29
C ASN A 586 33.51 2.35 -0.42
N ASP A 587 34.33 2.14 0.63
CA ASP A 587 34.71 3.16 1.64
C ASP A 587 35.64 4.28 1.09
N TYR A 588 35.66 4.55 -0.22
CA TYR A 588 36.66 5.43 -0.85
C TYR A 588 36.41 6.94 -0.65
N CYS A 589 35.29 7.35 -0.07
CA CYS A 589 34.93 8.76 0.07
C CYS A 589 34.60 9.14 1.51
N ASP A 590 35.22 10.22 2.00
CA ASP A 590 35.01 10.81 3.33
C ASP A 590 33.74 11.69 3.33
N GLY A 591 32.59 11.03 3.14
CA GLY A 591 31.25 11.60 3.34
C GLY A 591 30.59 12.25 2.12
N LEU A 592 31.30 12.81 1.14
CA LEU A 592 30.67 13.25 -0.12
C LEU A 592 31.45 12.71 -1.30
N CYS A 593 31.05 11.55 -1.82
CA CYS A 593 31.56 11.04 -3.10
C CYS A 593 31.16 11.94 -4.29
N ASP A 594 30.31 12.95 -4.08
CA ASP A 594 29.52 13.62 -5.11
C ASP A 594 29.72 15.14 -5.19
N ASP A 595 30.77 15.70 -4.58
CA ASP A 595 31.20 17.07 -4.88
C ASP A 595 31.88 17.08 -6.26
N LEU A 596 31.07 16.97 -7.31
CA LEU A 596 31.51 17.04 -8.70
C LEU A 596 31.22 18.43 -9.27
N SER A 597 32.09 18.83 -10.20
CA SER A 597 32.15 20.11 -10.90
C SER A 597 30.78 20.67 -11.32
N ALA A 598 30.73 22.00 -11.49
CA ALA A 598 29.60 22.71 -12.10
C ALA A 598 29.03 21.96 -13.33
N GLY A 599 27.72 21.80 -13.39
CA GLY A 599 27.02 21.06 -14.45
C GLY A 599 26.63 19.62 -14.09
N THR A 600 26.86 19.16 -12.86
CA THR A 600 26.40 17.85 -12.39
C THR A 600 24.92 17.92 -11.95
N SER A 601 24.15 16.85 -12.16
CA SER A 601 22.74 16.79 -11.72
C SER A 601 22.59 16.92 -10.20
N ILE A 602 21.38 17.28 -9.73
CA ILE A 602 21.03 17.48 -8.29
C ILE A 602 21.35 16.30 -7.36
N LYS A 603 21.72 15.12 -7.88
CA LYS A 603 22.17 13.99 -7.07
C LYS A 603 23.69 13.92 -6.87
N GLY A 604 24.49 14.33 -7.87
CA GLY A 604 25.90 13.98 -7.99
C GLY A 604 26.12 12.77 -8.93
N ALA A 605 27.15 12.83 -9.77
CA ALA A 605 27.54 11.87 -10.83
C ALA A 605 26.38 11.36 -11.74
N ARG A 606 26.68 10.47 -12.71
CA ARG A 606 25.77 10.00 -13.79
C ARG A 606 24.62 9.05 -13.33
N GLN A 607 24.11 9.13 -12.10
CA GLN A 607 23.36 8.02 -11.51
C GLN A 607 21.95 8.36 -10.99
N MET A 608 20.98 8.56 -11.91
CA MET A 608 19.53 8.64 -11.60
C MET A 608 18.68 7.98 -12.69
N GLN A 609 18.97 6.74 -13.10
CA GLN A 609 18.50 6.32 -14.43
C GLN A 609 18.09 4.87 -14.53
N ASN A 610 16.82 4.60 -14.22
CA ASN A 610 16.01 3.71 -15.06
C ASN A 610 15.37 4.51 -16.20
N ARG A 611 14.86 3.83 -17.22
CA ARG A 611 14.19 4.47 -18.38
C ARG A 611 13.12 5.46 -17.96
N LEU A 612 12.26 5.08 -17.02
CA LEU A 612 11.18 5.94 -16.53
C LEU A 612 11.71 7.26 -15.95
N SER A 613 12.71 7.20 -15.07
CA SER A 613 13.32 8.40 -14.48
C SER A 613 13.99 9.29 -15.53
N GLN A 614 14.56 8.73 -16.60
CA GLN A 614 15.09 9.52 -17.72
C GLN A 614 13.97 10.30 -18.43
N ARG A 615 12.82 9.65 -18.68
CA ARG A 615 11.67 10.31 -19.32
C ARG A 615 11.07 11.38 -18.41
N VAL A 616 10.90 11.08 -17.12
CA VAL A 616 10.31 12.01 -16.14
C VAL A 616 11.23 13.19 -15.87
N LEU A 617 12.51 12.96 -15.60
CA LEU A 617 13.45 14.04 -15.28
C LEU A 617 13.85 14.86 -16.52
N GLY A 618 13.74 14.29 -17.72
CA GLY A 618 13.90 15.04 -18.97
C GLY A 618 12.73 15.99 -19.27
N ASN A 619 11.55 15.78 -18.67
CA ASN A 619 10.40 16.67 -18.82
C ASN A 619 10.56 17.88 -17.90
N SER A 620 10.49 19.10 -18.45
CA SER A 620 10.70 20.33 -17.67
C SER A 620 9.68 20.53 -16.54
N THR A 621 8.42 20.14 -16.75
CA THR A 621 7.34 20.30 -15.75
C THR A 621 7.57 19.37 -14.56
N TYR A 622 7.89 18.10 -14.81
CA TYR A 622 8.20 17.16 -13.74
C TYR A 622 9.50 17.49 -13.02
N TYR A 623 10.53 17.93 -13.75
CA TYR A 623 11.78 18.38 -13.14
C TYR A 623 11.53 19.57 -12.21
N GLN A 624 10.72 20.55 -12.63
CA GLN A 624 10.33 21.68 -11.78
C GLN A 624 9.50 21.25 -10.55
N ARG A 625 8.59 20.28 -10.70
CA ARG A 625 7.85 19.71 -9.57
C ARG A 625 8.77 19.02 -8.57
N LEU A 626 9.77 18.27 -9.05
CA LEU A 626 10.79 17.67 -8.20
C LEU A 626 11.61 18.74 -7.46
N GLN A 627 12.03 19.81 -8.14
CA GLN A 627 12.74 20.93 -7.52
C GLN A 627 11.89 21.59 -6.41
N ASN A 628 10.63 21.91 -6.69
CA ASN A 628 9.73 22.50 -5.69
C ASN A 628 9.52 21.58 -4.48
N LYS A 629 9.37 20.28 -4.73
CA LYS A 629 9.20 19.27 -3.69
C LYS A 629 10.47 19.16 -2.84
N LEU A 630 11.65 19.12 -3.45
CA LEU A 630 12.92 19.10 -2.73
C LEU A 630 13.14 20.38 -1.89
N LEU A 631 12.82 21.57 -2.42
CA LEU A 631 12.86 22.82 -1.65
C LEU A 631 11.96 22.74 -0.42
N HIS A 632 10.70 22.33 -0.60
CA HIS A 632 9.77 22.13 0.50
C HIS A 632 10.34 21.19 1.56
N LEU A 633 10.88 20.04 1.16
CA LEU A 633 11.45 19.06 2.08
C LEU A 633 12.69 19.58 2.82
N LEU A 634 13.52 20.40 2.17
CA LEU A 634 14.65 21.05 2.82
C LEU A 634 14.22 22.09 3.85
N GLU A 635 13.00 22.60 3.77
CA GLU A 635 12.44 23.57 4.73
C GLU A 635 11.63 22.89 5.84
N THR A 636 11.01 21.73 5.55
CA THR A 636 10.06 21.08 6.46
C THR A 636 10.60 19.81 7.10
N GLU A 637 10.96 18.78 6.32
CA GLU A 637 11.25 17.43 6.84
C GLU A 637 12.74 17.14 7.01
N PHE A 638 13.55 17.47 6.01
CA PHE A 638 14.97 17.13 5.95
C PHE A 638 15.85 18.15 6.68
N THR A 639 15.40 18.69 7.81
CA THR A 639 16.04 19.79 8.54
C THR A 639 16.95 19.33 9.67
N GLU A 640 17.99 20.11 10.00
CA GLU A 640 18.83 19.84 11.18
C GLU A 640 17.98 19.80 12.47
N ALA A 641 17.03 20.72 12.60
CA ALA A 641 16.15 20.84 13.77
C ALA A 641 15.26 19.61 13.99
N LYS A 642 14.83 18.92 12.92
CA LYS A 642 14.06 17.67 13.04
C LYS A 642 14.97 16.44 13.13
N LEU A 643 15.97 16.34 12.26
CA LEU A 643 16.76 15.11 12.12
C LEU A 643 17.77 14.93 13.24
N PHE A 644 18.41 15.98 13.74
CA PHE A 644 19.48 15.82 14.73
C PHE A 644 18.97 15.36 16.10
N PRO A 645 17.89 15.93 16.67
CA PRO A 645 17.34 15.40 17.92
C PRO A 645 16.88 13.95 17.79
N LYS A 646 16.34 13.56 16.62
CA LYS A 646 15.93 12.19 16.32
C LYS A 646 17.13 11.23 16.28
N ILE A 647 18.18 11.59 15.56
CA ILE A 647 19.45 10.83 15.51
C ILE A 647 20.02 10.68 16.92
N ASP A 648 20.02 11.74 17.71
CA ASP A 648 20.55 11.75 19.08
C ASP A 648 19.75 10.86 20.02
N ALA A 649 18.43 10.95 19.95
CA ALA A 649 17.54 10.10 20.73
C ALA A 649 17.76 8.61 20.39
N TRP A 650 17.87 8.27 19.10
CA TRP A 650 18.14 6.90 18.68
C TRP A 650 19.51 6.41 19.12
N TYR A 651 20.57 7.20 18.92
CA TYR A 651 21.91 6.86 19.42
C TYR A 651 21.91 6.64 20.93
N ALA A 652 21.26 7.51 21.71
CA ALA A 652 21.15 7.34 23.15
C ALA A 652 20.51 5.99 23.54
N GLN A 653 19.50 5.54 22.79
CA GLN A 653 18.86 4.24 23.01
C GLN A 653 19.74 3.07 22.59
N ILE A 654 20.33 3.11 21.37
CA ILE A 654 21.00 1.95 20.78
C ILE A 654 22.46 1.79 21.22
N THR A 655 23.12 2.85 21.71
CA THR A 655 24.55 2.82 22.08
C THR A 655 24.90 1.69 23.04
N PRO A 656 24.17 1.42 24.14
CA PRO A 656 24.48 0.31 25.03
C PRO A 656 24.43 -1.06 24.32
N LEU A 657 23.46 -1.25 23.42
CA LEU A 657 23.32 -2.50 22.66
C LEU A 657 24.41 -2.62 21.60
N ALA A 658 24.67 -1.54 20.86
CA ALA A 658 25.72 -1.48 19.86
C ALA A 658 27.07 -1.78 20.51
N HIS A 659 27.40 -1.15 21.65
CA HIS A 659 28.67 -1.35 22.35
C HIS A 659 28.89 -2.78 22.83
N ALA A 660 27.83 -3.46 23.26
CA ALA A 660 27.88 -4.86 23.70
C ALA A 660 27.85 -5.86 22.54
N ASP A 661 27.43 -5.46 21.34
CA ASP A 661 27.40 -6.33 20.16
C ASP A 661 28.83 -6.49 19.58
N ALA A 662 29.46 -7.60 19.93
CA ALA A 662 30.80 -7.95 19.46
C ALA A 662 30.86 -8.41 17.99
N ARG A 663 29.70 -8.63 17.34
CA ARG A 663 29.62 -9.10 15.94
C ARG A 663 29.36 -7.97 14.96
N LYS A 664 29.03 -6.76 15.41
CA LYS A 664 28.93 -5.58 14.53
C LYS A 664 30.30 -5.24 13.92
N TRP A 665 30.28 -4.60 12.76
CA TRP A 665 31.50 -4.21 12.05
C TRP A 665 32.15 -2.91 12.50
N PRO A 666 31.45 -1.80 12.83
CA PRO A 666 32.19 -0.68 13.39
C PRO A 666 32.72 -1.05 14.78
N THR A 667 33.95 -0.65 15.06
CA THR A 667 34.39 -0.50 16.46
C THR A 667 33.47 0.48 17.20
N ASN A 668 33.40 0.42 18.54
CA ASN A 668 32.56 1.36 19.30
C ASN A 668 32.95 2.82 19.00
N GLN A 669 34.25 3.10 18.83
CA GLN A 669 34.75 4.41 18.45
C GLN A 669 34.25 4.86 17.07
N GLU A 670 34.25 3.97 16.07
CA GLU A 670 33.71 4.30 14.75
C GLU A 670 32.21 4.53 14.77
N PHE A 671 31.46 3.69 15.49
CA PHE A 671 30.01 3.85 15.66
C PHE A 671 29.67 5.19 16.32
N ASP A 672 30.35 5.54 17.41
CA ASP A 672 30.14 6.80 18.13
C ASP A 672 30.51 8.02 17.26
N ALA A 673 31.60 7.93 16.49
CA ALA A 673 32.01 8.99 15.56
C ALA A 673 31.03 9.16 14.39
N GLU A 674 30.39 8.07 13.97
CA GLU A 674 29.47 8.08 12.83
C GLU A 674 28.22 8.93 13.10
N ARG A 675 27.82 9.11 14.37
CA ARG A 675 26.72 10.00 14.75
C ARG A 675 26.92 11.42 14.23
N GLU A 676 28.11 11.98 14.48
CA GLU A 676 28.42 13.35 14.08
C GLU A 676 28.75 13.44 12.59
N ARG A 677 29.35 12.39 12.00
CA ARG A 677 29.54 12.31 10.54
C ARG A 677 28.23 12.31 9.77
N LEU A 678 27.23 11.56 10.23
CA LEU A 678 25.91 11.53 9.61
C LEU A 678 25.22 12.90 9.67
N LYS A 679 25.31 13.61 10.80
CA LYS A 679 24.76 14.96 10.94
C LYS A 679 25.48 15.97 10.06
N ASP A 680 26.81 15.93 10.03
CA ASP A 680 27.62 16.79 9.18
C ASP A 680 27.28 16.56 7.69
N TRP A 681 27.11 15.29 7.30
CA TRP A 681 26.66 14.94 5.97
C TRP A 681 25.31 15.55 5.63
N ILE A 682 24.31 15.41 6.51
CA ILE A 682 22.97 15.98 6.31
C ILE A 682 23.08 17.49 6.09
N ARG A 683 23.85 18.20 6.92
CA ARG A 683 24.08 19.65 6.75
C ARG A 683 24.67 19.97 5.38
N ARG A 684 25.78 19.32 5.01
CA ARG A 684 26.46 19.58 3.73
C ARG A 684 25.59 19.22 2.53
N ARG A 685 24.79 18.15 2.62
CA ARG A 685 23.83 17.77 1.57
C ARG A 685 22.75 18.83 1.39
N ARG A 686 22.25 19.41 2.48
CA ARG A 686 21.31 20.53 2.42
C ARG A 686 21.93 21.75 1.75
N GLU A 687 23.13 22.14 2.16
CA GLU A 687 23.88 23.26 1.57
C GLU A 687 24.11 23.07 0.06
N PHE A 688 24.49 21.85 -0.35
CA PHE A 688 24.61 21.48 -1.74
C PHE A 688 23.28 21.64 -2.49
N LEU A 689 22.19 21.06 -1.98
CA LEU A 689 20.91 21.11 -2.66
C LEU A 689 20.36 22.54 -2.74
N TYR A 690 20.46 23.37 -1.70
CA TYR A 690 20.05 24.77 -1.79
C TYR A 690 20.80 25.55 -2.87
N ARG A 691 22.07 25.22 -3.11
CA ARG A 691 22.89 25.84 -4.15
C ARG A 691 22.53 25.34 -5.55
N GLU A 692 22.34 24.03 -5.70
CA GLU A 692 22.24 23.38 -7.00
C GLU A 692 20.81 23.22 -7.53
N ILE A 693 19.79 23.19 -6.66
CA ILE A 693 18.43 22.80 -7.04
C ILE A 693 17.84 23.59 -8.20
N ASN A 694 18.18 24.87 -8.35
CA ASN A 694 17.66 25.74 -9.41
C ASN A 694 18.57 25.85 -10.64
N VAL A 695 19.80 25.32 -10.58
CA VAL A 695 20.84 25.53 -11.61
C VAL A 695 21.38 24.23 -12.20
N ALA A 696 21.26 23.11 -11.46
CA ALA A 696 21.68 21.81 -11.94
C ALA A 696 20.80 21.37 -13.13
N PRO A 697 21.41 20.80 -14.18
CA PRO A 697 20.67 20.26 -15.30
C PRO A 697 19.97 18.95 -14.92
N PRO A 698 18.95 18.54 -15.71
CA PRO A 698 18.46 17.17 -15.69
C PRO A 698 19.60 16.14 -15.89
N PRO A 699 19.47 14.90 -15.39
CA PRO A 699 20.45 13.86 -15.64
C PRO A 699 20.63 13.54 -17.13
N GLU A 700 21.88 13.31 -17.57
CA GLU A 700 22.20 12.91 -18.96
C GLU A 700 21.67 11.50 -19.29
N PRO A 701 20.86 11.28 -20.34
CA PRO A 701 20.34 9.95 -20.66
C PRO A 701 21.43 8.86 -20.80
N LEU A 702 21.20 7.68 -20.22
CA LEU A 702 22.01 6.50 -20.41
C LEU A 702 21.57 5.75 -21.68
N PRO A 703 22.51 5.08 -22.38
CA PRO A 703 22.16 4.18 -23.46
C PRO A 703 21.27 3.03 -22.97
N ASP A 704 20.34 2.63 -23.82
CA ASP A 704 19.47 1.46 -23.64
C ASP A 704 20.29 0.17 -23.41
N SER A 705 19.84 -0.67 -22.48
CA SER A 705 20.49 -1.95 -22.12
C SER A 705 19.80 -3.18 -22.73
N ILE A 706 19.17 -3.04 -23.89
CA ILE A 706 18.33 -4.07 -24.52
C ILE A 706 19.17 -5.28 -24.96
N ILE A 707 18.82 -6.46 -24.47
CA ILE A 707 19.34 -7.73 -24.97
C ILE A 707 18.44 -8.23 -26.09
N THR A 708 18.98 -8.27 -27.30
CA THR A 708 18.26 -8.78 -28.48
C THR A 708 18.37 -10.30 -28.65
N GLN A 709 19.29 -10.97 -27.93
CA GLN A 709 19.45 -12.43 -27.96
C GLN A 709 20.06 -12.95 -26.65
N LEU A 710 19.41 -13.96 -26.06
CA LEU A 710 19.93 -14.75 -24.94
C LEU A 710 20.80 -15.89 -25.47
N SER A 711 21.99 -16.09 -24.89
CA SER A 711 22.90 -17.18 -25.26
C SER A 711 23.26 -17.98 -24.00
N PHE A 712 22.57 -19.10 -23.81
CA PHE A 712 22.78 -19.97 -22.65
C PHE A 712 23.88 -20.99 -22.93
N ASN A 713 25.14 -20.64 -22.67
CA ASN A 713 26.19 -21.66 -22.56
C ASN A 713 26.43 -21.99 -21.09
N LYS A 714 25.52 -22.80 -20.52
CA LYS A 714 25.83 -23.63 -19.35
C LYS A 714 26.36 -24.95 -19.88
N ALA A 715 27.66 -25.18 -19.81
CA ALA A 715 28.19 -26.52 -20.06
C ALA A 715 27.89 -27.40 -18.85
N SER A 716 27.03 -28.40 -19.03
CA SER A 716 26.93 -29.56 -18.15
C SER A 716 28.28 -30.30 -18.14
N LEU A 717 28.49 -31.10 -17.08
CA LEU A 717 29.61 -32.05 -16.90
C LEU A 717 30.15 -32.62 -18.23
N ILE A 718 31.48 -32.65 -18.37
CA ILE A 718 32.18 -33.33 -19.48
C ILE A 718 32.69 -34.66 -18.89
N GLU A 719 32.28 -35.79 -19.48
CA GLU A 719 32.76 -37.11 -19.05
C GLU A 719 34.16 -37.40 -19.61
N GLY A 720 34.90 -38.36 -19.02
CA GLY A 720 36.22 -38.76 -19.52
C GLY A 720 36.14 -39.28 -20.96
N ASP A 721 37.11 -38.89 -21.80
CA ASP A 721 37.21 -39.22 -23.24
C ASP A 721 36.13 -38.61 -24.16
N GLU A 722 35.37 -37.62 -23.69
CA GLU A 722 34.42 -36.86 -24.50
C GLU A 722 35.07 -35.63 -25.17
N GLU A 723 34.96 -35.51 -26.50
CA GLU A 723 35.30 -34.27 -27.23
C GLU A 723 34.04 -33.42 -27.42
N ARG A 724 34.07 -32.15 -26.98
CA ARG A 724 32.94 -31.23 -27.12
C ARG A 724 33.37 -29.89 -27.69
N VAL A 725 32.57 -29.36 -28.63
CA VAL A 725 32.78 -28.03 -29.19
C VAL A 725 32.15 -27.00 -28.26
N ILE A 726 32.98 -26.15 -27.64
CA ILE A 726 32.54 -25.00 -26.85
C ILE A 726 32.60 -23.77 -27.74
N GLN A 727 31.45 -23.17 -28.05
CA GLN A 727 31.37 -21.94 -28.83
C GLN A 727 31.17 -20.75 -27.89
N SER A 728 32.05 -19.76 -27.91
CA SER A 728 31.82 -18.46 -27.27
C SER A 728 31.53 -17.43 -28.35
N VAL A 729 30.37 -16.77 -28.28
CA VAL A 729 30.00 -15.72 -29.24
C VAL A 729 30.09 -14.37 -28.54
N SER A 730 31.31 -13.84 -28.47
CA SER A 730 31.52 -12.42 -28.14
C SER A 730 31.97 -11.72 -29.40
N ALA A 731 31.20 -10.74 -29.88
CA ALA A 731 31.59 -9.96 -31.05
C ALA A 731 32.80 -9.07 -30.70
N TRP A 732 33.99 -9.47 -31.14
CA TRP A 732 35.18 -8.64 -31.08
C TRP A 732 35.17 -7.63 -32.25
N ARG A 733 35.21 -6.33 -31.96
CA ARG A 733 35.41 -5.30 -33.01
C ARG A 733 36.86 -5.36 -33.49
N ALA A 734 37.07 -5.96 -34.64
CA ALA A 734 38.39 -6.20 -35.20
C ALA A 734 39.06 -4.89 -35.67
N THR A 735 40.23 -4.58 -35.11
CA THR A 735 41.11 -3.50 -35.60
C THR A 735 42.15 -4.06 -36.56
N LEU A 736 42.44 -3.33 -37.65
CA LEU A 736 43.38 -3.75 -38.70
C LEU A 736 44.76 -4.16 -38.16
N GLY A 737 45.37 -5.16 -38.79
CA GLY A 737 46.71 -5.65 -38.49
C GLY A 737 46.75 -6.99 -37.76
N ALA A 738 47.95 -7.41 -37.38
CA ALA A 738 48.23 -8.71 -36.76
C ALA A 738 47.64 -8.84 -35.36
N ARG A 739 47.10 -10.02 -35.07
CA ARG A 739 46.38 -10.39 -33.85
C ARG A 739 46.78 -11.78 -33.37
N ARG A 740 46.50 -12.03 -32.10
CA ARG A 740 46.61 -13.34 -31.46
C ARG A 740 45.30 -13.62 -30.71
N LEU A 741 44.80 -14.83 -30.86
CA LEU A 741 43.68 -15.39 -30.13
C LEU A 741 44.24 -16.44 -29.17
N LYS A 742 43.93 -16.32 -27.88
CA LYS A 742 44.30 -17.28 -26.84
C LYS A 742 43.04 -17.88 -26.26
N ALA A 743 42.96 -19.21 -26.23
CA ALA A 743 41.97 -19.95 -25.45
C ALA A 743 42.65 -20.52 -24.21
N VAL A 744 41.99 -20.40 -23.05
CA VAL A 744 42.44 -20.97 -21.77
C VAL A 744 41.26 -21.73 -21.17
N VAL A 745 41.48 -22.96 -20.73
CA VAL A 745 40.55 -23.73 -19.91
C VAL A 745 41.06 -23.74 -18.47
N ASP A 746 40.13 -23.72 -17.50
CA ASP A 746 40.41 -23.62 -16.06
C ASP A 746 41.42 -22.52 -15.63
N ASP A 747 41.15 -21.28 -16.08
CA ASP A 747 42.04 -20.12 -15.95
C ASP A 747 42.48 -19.71 -14.53
N VAL A 748 41.79 -20.16 -13.48
CA VAL A 748 42.15 -19.90 -12.07
C VAL A 748 42.29 -21.18 -11.25
N ASN A 749 42.51 -22.32 -11.90
CA ASN A 749 42.71 -23.63 -11.28
C ASN A 749 41.60 -23.98 -10.29
N ARG A 750 40.37 -24.04 -10.79
CA ARG A 750 39.17 -24.43 -10.02
C ARG A 750 39.09 -25.95 -9.89
N TYR A 751 39.78 -26.71 -10.74
CA TYR A 751 39.76 -28.17 -10.77
C TYR A 751 41.21 -28.73 -10.77
N PRO A 752 41.58 -29.60 -9.81
CA PRO A 752 42.92 -30.21 -9.82
C PRO A 752 43.08 -31.18 -11.00
N GLU A 753 44.03 -30.91 -11.90
CA GLU A 753 44.28 -31.70 -13.10
C GLU A 753 45.66 -32.41 -13.06
N LEU A 754 45.85 -33.41 -13.94
CA LEU A 754 47.13 -34.16 -14.03
C LEU A 754 48.27 -33.32 -14.62
N SER A 755 47.94 -32.30 -15.41
CA SER A 755 48.87 -31.37 -16.02
C SER A 755 48.19 -30.02 -16.12
N GLU A 756 48.82 -28.98 -15.60
CA GLU A 756 48.34 -27.60 -15.70
C GLU A 756 48.90 -26.90 -16.96
N GLU A 757 49.91 -27.50 -17.61
CA GLU A 757 50.65 -26.88 -18.72
C GLU A 757 49.93 -26.94 -20.08
N ASN A 758 48.87 -27.76 -20.20
CA ASN A 758 48.13 -27.99 -21.44
C ASN A 758 46.77 -27.26 -21.48
N ASN A 759 46.53 -26.36 -20.54
CA ASN A 759 45.27 -25.64 -20.39
C ASN A 759 45.12 -24.44 -21.33
N THR A 760 46.04 -24.27 -22.27
CA THR A 760 46.13 -23.07 -23.11
C THR A 760 46.47 -23.39 -24.55
N LEU A 761 45.82 -22.71 -25.49
CA LEU A 761 46.16 -22.72 -26.91
C LEU A 761 46.14 -21.30 -27.50
N GLU A 762 47.14 -20.95 -28.32
CA GLU A 762 47.26 -19.64 -28.98
C GLU A 762 47.31 -19.76 -30.50
N LEU A 763 46.62 -18.85 -31.21
CA LEU A 763 46.54 -18.76 -32.67
C LEU A 763 46.82 -17.32 -33.13
N ALA A 764 47.65 -17.12 -34.16
CA ALA A 764 47.89 -15.79 -34.75
C ALA A 764 47.14 -15.60 -36.08
N PHE A 765 46.64 -14.38 -36.35
CA PHE A 765 45.91 -14.04 -37.59
C PHE A 765 45.97 -12.52 -37.92
N ASP A 766 45.67 -12.13 -39.16
CA ASP A 766 45.64 -10.73 -39.62
C ASP A 766 44.21 -10.24 -39.92
N VAL A 767 43.90 -9.00 -39.53
CA VAL A 767 42.63 -8.32 -39.87
C VAL A 767 42.88 -7.33 -41.00
N LEU A 768 42.22 -7.52 -42.14
CA LEU A 768 42.38 -6.72 -43.37
C LEU A 768 41.20 -5.73 -43.57
N PRO A 769 41.40 -4.60 -44.29
CA PRO A 769 40.32 -3.66 -44.58
C PRO A 769 39.31 -4.24 -45.58
N GLN A 770 38.01 -4.05 -45.32
CA GLN A 770 36.93 -4.49 -46.22
C GLN A 770 36.48 -3.40 -47.22
N PRO A 771 36.14 -3.74 -48.47
CA PRO A 771 35.46 -2.83 -49.42
C PRO A 771 33.95 -2.75 -49.14
N GLY A 772 33.35 -1.56 -49.33
CA GLY A 772 31.95 -1.28 -48.97
C GLY A 772 30.89 -2.05 -49.78
N GLN A 773 29.74 -2.34 -49.15
CA GLN A 773 28.59 -3.00 -49.78
C GLN A 773 27.26 -2.28 -49.51
N SER A 774 26.43 -2.22 -50.56
CA SER A 774 25.00 -1.88 -50.53
C SER A 774 24.18 -3.15 -50.24
N LEU A 775 23.04 -3.03 -49.54
CA LEU A 775 22.13 -4.15 -49.21
C LEU A 775 20.83 -4.10 -50.02
N SER A 776 20.11 -5.22 -50.12
CA SER A 776 18.78 -5.33 -50.72
C SER A 776 17.67 -5.23 -49.66
N ASP A 777 16.45 -4.88 -50.08
CA ASP A 777 15.28 -4.70 -49.20
C ASP A 777 13.99 -5.09 -49.94
N VAL A 778 13.39 -6.24 -49.58
CA VAL A 778 12.29 -6.86 -50.34
C VAL A 778 10.97 -6.72 -49.60
N VAL A 779 9.97 -6.12 -50.24
CA VAL A 779 8.66 -5.81 -49.65
C VAL A 779 7.50 -6.36 -50.50
N VAL A 780 6.38 -6.69 -49.85
CA VAL A 780 5.12 -7.04 -50.53
C VAL A 780 4.43 -5.76 -50.97
N GLN A 781 4.16 -5.62 -52.26
CA GLN A 781 3.50 -4.42 -52.82
C GLN A 781 2.01 -4.61 -53.05
N ASP A 782 1.57 -5.82 -53.41
CA ASP A 782 0.16 -6.11 -53.68
C ASP A 782 -0.14 -7.61 -53.50
N ILE A 783 -1.41 -7.98 -53.37
CA ILE A 783 -1.88 -9.37 -53.29
C ILE A 783 -3.11 -9.60 -54.17
N ALA A 784 -3.25 -10.81 -54.72
CA ALA A 784 -4.37 -11.18 -55.58
C ALA A 784 -4.80 -12.63 -55.34
N PHE A 785 -6.02 -12.96 -55.76
CA PHE A 785 -6.49 -14.34 -55.79
C PHE A 785 -7.35 -14.61 -57.02
N GLU A 786 -7.35 -15.85 -57.49
CA GLU A 786 -8.28 -16.32 -58.52
C GLU A 786 -8.84 -17.70 -58.20
N ARG A 787 -10.04 -17.99 -58.71
CA ARG A 787 -10.65 -19.31 -58.58
C ARG A 787 -10.31 -20.14 -59.81
N ALA A 788 -9.53 -21.19 -59.61
CA ALA A 788 -9.16 -22.14 -60.64
C ALA A 788 -10.38 -22.92 -61.15
N ALA A 789 -10.27 -23.47 -62.37
CA ALA A 789 -11.34 -24.20 -63.05
C ALA A 789 -11.81 -25.47 -62.30
N ASP A 790 -11.00 -25.99 -61.39
CA ASP A 790 -11.31 -27.12 -60.50
C ASP A 790 -11.88 -26.68 -59.13
N ALA A 791 -12.30 -25.42 -59.02
CA ALA A 791 -12.87 -24.76 -57.85
C ALA A 791 -11.92 -24.42 -56.69
N ARG A 792 -10.61 -24.65 -56.79
CA ARG A 792 -9.62 -24.19 -55.78
C ARG A 792 -9.33 -22.69 -55.90
N ILE A 793 -8.93 -22.04 -54.81
CA ILE A 793 -8.47 -20.65 -54.81
C ILE A 793 -6.94 -20.65 -54.91
N GLN A 794 -6.39 -19.91 -55.86
CA GLN A 794 -4.96 -19.65 -55.99
C GLN A 794 -4.68 -18.25 -55.46
N LEU A 795 -3.65 -18.12 -54.61
CA LEU A 795 -3.22 -16.88 -54.00
C LEU A 795 -1.90 -16.44 -54.64
N ALA A 796 -1.74 -15.13 -54.84
CA ALA A 796 -0.54 -14.53 -55.40
C ALA A 796 -0.18 -13.24 -54.68
N ALA A 797 1.11 -12.91 -54.64
CA ALA A 797 1.64 -11.65 -54.10
C ALA A 797 2.61 -11.03 -55.10
N LEU A 798 2.52 -9.71 -55.29
CA LEU A 798 3.49 -8.93 -56.04
C LEU A 798 4.59 -8.45 -55.09
N ILE A 799 5.84 -8.82 -55.38
CA ILE A 799 6.99 -8.53 -54.54
C ILE A 799 7.94 -7.57 -55.27
N ALA A 800 8.46 -6.56 -54.56
CA ALA A 800 9.46 -5.65 -55.10
C ALA A 800 10.67 -5.54 -54.17
N ASN A 801 11.86 -5.44 -54.76
CA ASN A 801 13.07 -5.05 -54.05
C ASN A 801 13.24 -3.53 -54.20
N ILE A 802 13.10 -2.81 -53.09
CA ILE A 802 13.26 -1.36 -53.00
C ILE A 802 14.66 -0.96 -52.50
N GLY A 803 15.52 -1.93 -52.19
CA GLY A 803 16.91 -1.73 -51.79
C GLY A 803 17.88 -1.55 -52.96
N GLY A 804 19.12 -1.13 -52.66
CA GLY A 804 20.12 -0.77 -53.66
C GLY A 804 20.91 -1.95 -54.26
N ALA A 805 20.78 -3.16 -53.72
CA ALA A 805 21.43 -4.36 -54.23
C ALA A 805 20.40 -5.31 -54.89
N VAL A 806 20.83 -6.10 -55.89
CA VAL A 806 19.98 -7.09 -56.58
C VAL A 806 19.69 -8.29 -55.65
N THR A 807 18.43 -8.73 -55.56
CA THR A 807 18.03 -9.94 -54.80
C THR A 807 17.89 -11.15 -55.73
N ALA A 808 18.21 -12.35 -55.23
CA ALA A 808 17.94 -13.62 -55.91
C ALA A 808 16.42 -13.94 -55.99
N ASP A 809 16.02 -15.05 -56.60
CA ASP A 809 14.62 -15.44 -56.71
C ASP A 809 13.93 -15.47 -55.33
N VAL A 810 12.76 -14.82 -55.22
CA VAL A 810 12.01 -14.78 -53.96
C VAL A 810 11.34 -16.13 -53.74
N VAL A 811 11.83 -16.88 -52.76
CA VAL A 811 11.27 -18.18 -52.34
C VAL A 811 10.79 -18.05 -50.89
N GLY A 812 9.55 -18.49 -50.60
CA GLY A 812 9.00 -18.51 -49.24
C GLY A 812 7.95 -17.44 -48.91
N VAL A 813 7.12 -17.02 -49.87
CA VAL A 813 5.95 -16.18 -49.58
C VAL A 813 4.90 -17.00 -48.82
N ALA A 814 4.59 -16.60 -47.59
CA ALA A 814 3.56 -17.19 -46.76
C ALA A 814 2.23 -16.45 -46.91
N PHE A 815 1.13 -17.16 -47.14
CA PHE A 815 -0.21 -16.58 -47.10
C PHE A 815 -0.95 -17.07 -45.86
N PHE A 816 -1.76 -16.20 -45.28
CA PHE A 816 -2.60 -16.50 -44.13
C PHE A 816 -4.04 -16.10 -44.46
N VAL A 817 -5.01 -16.97 -44.16
CA VAL A 817 -6.44 -16.68 -44.25
C VAL A 817 -7.03 -16.87 -42.85
N ASP A 818 -7.60 -15.81 -42.28
CA ASP A 818 -8.07 -15.77 -40.89
C ASP A 818 -7.01 -16.24 -39.87
N ASP A 819 -5.81 -15.67 -39.95
CA ASP A 819 -4.61 -15.96 -39.12
C ASP A 819 -4.10 -17.41 -39.18
N ARG A 820 -4.61 -18.21 -40.13
CA ARG A 820 -4.13 -19.58 -40.38
C ARG A 820 -3.32 -19.64 -41.66
N TYR A 821 -2.14 -20.25 -41.55
CA TYR A 821 -1.25 -20.48 -42.69
C TYR A 821 -1.95 -21.28 -43.79
N ALA A 822 -1.97 -20.74 -45.00
CA ALA A 822 -2.63 -21.32 -46.17
C ALA A 822 -1.65 -21.32 -47.35
N THR A 823 -1.26 -22.51 -47.81
CA THR A 823 -0.46 -22.72 -49.03
C THR A 823 -1.06 -23.78 -49.91
#